data_AF-A0A1J0KUM4-F1
#
_entry.id   AF-A0A1J0KUM4-F1
#
_cell.length_a   1.000
_cell.length_b   1.000
_cell.length_c   1.000
_cell.angle_alpha   90.00
_cell.angle_beta   90.00
_cell.angle_gamma   90.00
#
_symmetry.space_group_name_H-M   'P 1'
#
loop_
_entity.id
_entity.type
_entity.pdbx_description
1 polymer ?
#
loop_
_entity_poly.entity_id
_entity_poly.type
_entity_poly.pdbx_seq_one_letter_code
_entity_poly.pdbx_strand_id
1 'polypeptide(L)'
;MFNSNIIKQNINNCLKETSLPIKNKYSGKVRDMYFTDDLSILVSTDRQSAFDRSLGFIPFKGQVLAQTSVWWFKRTRHIVKNHFIDSPDPNVIIARKCKVLPIEFVVRGYITGSTSTSLWTHYEKGGRDYCGNLLPEGLVKNQKLPKNILTPTTKETDHDRPISAADIVKEGWLTQEQWDFASKKALALFEYGQRKAEEHGLILADTKYEFGIDEKTGQILLIDEIHTPDSSRFWLKDSYESHLKQGLEPENIDKEFFRLWFAKHCDPYNDKELPQAPEKLVIELSQKYIKLYEMITGKTFIPPRSNISISTRIFTNVLNYLNKGTSKSMLNILLIGSGSREHAIAKAIKNSKIENNLFCLSGAINPGIEKLTSGYKVANVCDIDAISSYADKHEIDLAIIGPEAPLEAGVADALKANDIKVVGPTKNHAQLETSKGFTRSLIEEYNIGANPFFKKFNSMEGVKETLKQYEKQFVIKADGLCGGKGVVVWGDHIKSMDEAIKHCESLVKEGAEFVIEEKLIGEEFSLISFTDGKNFIHMPAVQDHKRAHEGDTGPNTGGMGTYSDANHSLPFLSDSDIERAKEINEKVAQALHDKFGTPYQGILYGGFMATINDTKVIEYNARFGDPEAMNLLTLLDSDFVEIAQAITEGTLNKVKASFKNQATVCKYLVPLGYPNRSVKNFEIDISQCPKDVELFLGAVDYRDGKLIGTGSRAIAVLGLGDTITEAEKKAENGIKNIYGKLFHRPDIGTKDLINKRIKHMNLLRGNKYKEIK
;
A
#
# COMPACT_ATOMS: atom_id res chain seq x y z
N MET A 1 -22.08 -26.43 11.35
CA MET A 1 -22.65 -26.88 10.05
C MET A 1 -23.51 -25.75 9.51
N PHE A 2 -23.38 -25.40 8.23
CA PHE A 2 -24.14 -24.31 7.62
C PHE A 2 -25.65 -24.60 7.63
N ASN A 3 -26.47 -23.57 7.82
CA ASN A 3 -27.92 -23.70 8.00
C ASN A 3 -28.59 -24.28 6.74
N SER A 4 -29.15 -25.49 6.86
CA SER A 4 -29.81 -26.19 5.75
C SER A 4 -31.04 -25.46 5.21
N ASN A 5 -31.72 -24.64 6.02
CA ASN A 5 -32.86 -23.84 5.56
C ASN A 5 -32.45 -22.79 4.52
N ILE A 6 -31.26 -22.18 4.68
CA ILE A 6 -30.74 -21.20 3.71
C ILE A 6 -30.44 -21.88 2.37
N ILE A 7 -29.84 -23.08 2.39
CA ILE A 7 -29.56 -23.86 1.19
C ILE A 7 -30.87 -24.27 0.51
N LYS A 8 -31.84 -24.75 1.28
CA LYS A 8 -33.16 -25.15 0.78
C LYS A 8 -33.88 -24.01 0.06
N GLN A 9 -33.84 -22.81 0.62
CA GLN A 9 -34.42 -21.60 0.00
C GLN A 9 -33.76 -21.22 -1.34
N ASN A 10 -32.53 -21.68 -1.59
CA ASN A 10 -31.75 -21.34 -2.78
C ASN A 10 -31.65 -22.45 -3.83
N ILE A 11 -32.31 -23.60 -3.63
CA ILE A 11 -32.33 -24.70 -4.61
C ILE A 11 -32.80 -24.23 -6.00
N ASN A 12 -33.81 -23.37 -6.04
CA ASN A 12 -34.36 -22.85 -7.28
C ASN A 12 -33.59 -21.63 -7.85
N ASN A 13 -32.58 -21.13 -7.13
CA ASN A 13 -31.77 -19.97 -7.51
C ASN A 13 -30.30 -20.37 -7.84
N CYS A 14 -30.09 -21.58 -8.35
CA CYS A 14 -28.77 -22.04 -8.79
C CYS A 14 -28.37 -21.42 -10.13
N LEU A 15 -27.09 -21.07 -10.28
CA LEU A 15 -26.54 -20.60 -11.55
C LEU A 15 -26.31 -21.77 -12.51
N LYS A 16 -27.22 -21.95 -13.47
CA LYS A 16 -27.15 -23.01 -14.48
C LYS A 16 -26.30 -22.63 -15.67
N GLU A 17 -26.46 -21.41 -16.13
CA GLU A 17 -25.75 -20.80 -17.26
C GLU A 17 -25.67 -19.29 -17.05
N THR A 18 -24.76 -18.66 -17.77
CA THR A 18 -24.57 -17.21 -17.74
C THR A 18 -24.81 -16.61 -19.13
N SER A 19 -25.23 -15.36 -19.17
CA SER A 19 -25.32 -14.58 -20.40
C SER A 19 -24.78 -13.19 -20.12
N LEU A 20 -23.50 -12.97 -20.43
CA LEU A 20 -22.86 -11.65 -20.37
C LEU A 20 -22.82 -11.03 -21.77
N PRO A 21 -22.81 -9.70 -21.90
CA PRO A 21 -22.79 -9.01 -23.18
C PRO A 21 -21.38 -9.02 -23.83
N ILE A 22 -20.78 -10.21 -23.91
CA ILE A 22 -19.45 -10.45 -24.48
C ILE A 22 -19.58 -11.58 -25.48
N LYS A 23 -19.16 -11.34 -26.74
CA LYS A 23 -19.40 -12.26 -27.85
C LYS A 23 -18.69 -13.61 -27.70
N ASN A 24 -17.46 -13.60 -27.19
CA ASN A 24 -16.63 -14.80 -27.12
C ASN A 24 -16.87 -15.54 -25.80
N LYS A 25 -17.80 -16.48 -25.80
CA LYS A 25 -18.17 -17.33 -24.65
C LYS A 25 -17.76 -18.79 -24.91
N TYR A 26 -17.16 -19.43 -23.91
CA TYR A 26 -16.93 -20.87 -23.83
C TYR A 26 -17.63 -21.43 -22.59
N SER A 27 -18.47 -22.45 -22.75
CA SER A 27 -19.13 -23.13 -21.62
C SER A 27 -18.46 -24.46 -21.33
N GLY A 28 -17.74 -24.52 -20.22
CA GLY A 28 -17.16 -25.76 -19.69
C GLY A 28 -18.09 -26.49 -18.72
N LYS A 29 -17.62 -27.64 -18.20
CA LYS A 29 -18.41 -28.52 -17.31
C LYS A 29 -18.99 -27.79 -16.08
N VAL A 30 -18.18 -26.95 -15.43
CA VAL A 30 -18.55 -26.26 -14.17
C VAL A 30 -18.42 -24.73 -14.23
N ARG A 31 -17.98 -24.18 -15.37
CA ARG A 31 -17.66 -22.75 -15.51
C ARG A 31 -18.00 -22.25 -16.89
N ASP A 32 -18.52 -21.03 -16.97
CA ASP A 32 -18.62 -20.28 -18.22
C ASP A 32 -17.46 -19.28 -18.27
N MET A 33 -16.76 -19.21 -19.39
CA MET A 33 -15.63 -18.31 -19.62
C MET A 33 -15.97 -17.34 -20.74
N TYR A 34 -15.62 -16.07 -20.55
CA TYR A 34 -15.77 -15.03 -21.55
C TYR A 34 -14.41 -14.39 -21.83
N PHE A 35 -14.14 -14.12 -23.09
CA PHE A 35 -12.86 -13.57 -23.51
C PHE A 35 -13.04 -12.19 -24.15
N THR A 36 -12.24 -11.24 -23.71
CA THR A 36 -12.01 -9.97 -24.42
C THR A 36 -10.63 -10.01 -25.08
N ASP A 37 -10.13 -8.86 -25.55
CA ASP A 37 -8.78 -8.77 -26.09
C ASP A 37 -7.73 -9.10 -25.03
N ASP A 38 -7.92 -8.59 -23.81
CA ASP A 38 -6.92 -8.66 -22.73
C ASP A 38 -7.34 -9.50 -21.52
N LEU A 39 -8.64 -9.78 -21.37
CA LEU A 39 -9.20 -10.41 -20.18
C LEU A 39 -9.84 -11.76 -20.49
N SER A 40 -9.79 -12.64 -19.49
CA SER A 40 -10.63 -13.82 -19.35
C SER A 40 -11.51 -13.62 -18.13
N ILE A 41 -12.82 -13.74 -18.29
CA ILE A 41 -13.82 -13.63 -17.21
C ILE A 41 -14.35 -15.03 -16.95
N LEU A 42 -14.04 -15.56 -15.78
CA LEU A 42 -14.32 -16.92 -15.36
C LEU A 42 -15.50 -16.89 -14.40
N VAL A 43 -16.65 -17.40 -14.81
CA VAL A 43 -17.86 -17.46 -13.99
C VAL A 43 -18.11 -18.90 -13.54
N SER A 44 -17.82 -19.18 -12.28
CA SER A 44 -18.05 -20.50 -11.69
C SER A 44 -19.54 -20.72 -11.43
N THR A 45 -20.07 -21.82 -11.96
CA THR A 45 -21.50 -22.17 -11.94
C THR A 45 -21.82 -23.19 -10.87
N ASP A 46 -23.12 -23.37 -10.60
CA ASP A 46 -23.60 -24.37 -9.66
C ASP A 46 -23.76 -25.76 -10.30
N ARG A 47 -23.31 -25.93 -11.56
CA ARG A 47 -23.35 -27.20 -12.29
C ARG A 47 -22.50 -28.26 -11.61
N GLN A 48 -23.11 -29.41 -11.36
CA GLN A 48 -22.43 -30.60 -10.87
C GLN A 48 -22.28 -31.61 -12.00
N SER A 49 -21.04 -32.01 -12.28
CA SER A 49 -20.74 -32.99 -13.32
C SER A 49 -19.91 -34.15 -12.76
N ALA A 50 -20.27 -35.36 -13.19
CA ALA A 50 -19.47 -36.57 -13.12
C ALA A 50 -19.94 -37.54 -14.23
N PHE A 51 -19.14 -38.57 -14.53
CA PHE A 51 -19.44 -39.52 -15.62
C PHE A 51 -19.67 -38.84 -16.97
N ASP A 52 -18.98 -37.70 -17.20
CA ASP A 52 -19.13 -36.83 -18.38
C ASP A 52 -20.55 -36.32 -18.65
N ARG A 53 -21.40 -36.32 -17.61
CA ARG A 53 -22.78 -35.82 -17.66
C ARG A 53 -23.04 -34.78 -16.57
N SER A 54 -24.10 -34.01 -16.75
CA SER A 54 -24.62 -33.13 -15.70
C SER A 54 -25.49 -33.95 -14.76
N LEU A 55 -25.15 -33.92 -13.46
CA LEU A 55 -25.88 -34.64 -12.41
C LEU A 55 -26.88 -33.75 -11.67
N GLY A 56 -26.90 -32.44 -11.93
CA GLY A 56 -27.77 -31.48 -11.28
C GLY A 56 -27.06 -30.17 -10.91
N PHE A 57 -27.74 -29.37 -10.08
CA PHE A 57 -27.25 -28.06 -9.64
C PHE A 57 -27.18 -28.01 -8.12
N ILE A 58 -26.06 -27.52 -7.59
CA ILE A 58 -25.77 -27.51 -6.16
C ILE A 58 -25.68 -26.05 -5.69
N PRO A 59 -26.60 -25.58 -4.82
CA PRO A 59 -26.60 -24.20 -4.37
C PRO A 59 -25.24 -23.78 -3.80
N PHE A 60 -24.80 -22.58 -4.17
CA PHE A 60 -23.55 -21.95 -3.70
C PHE A 60 -22.24 -22.62 -4.13
N LYS A 61 -22.30 -23.70 -4.92
CA LYS A 61 -21.09 -24.37 -5.41
C LYS A 61 -20.20 -23.42 -6.19
N GLY A 62 -20.76 -22.66 -7.14
CA GLY A 62 -19.99 -21.76 -7.98
C GLY A 62 -19.28 -20.67 -7.17
N GLN A 63 -19.95 -20.16 -6.13
CA GLN A 63 -19.37 -19.20 -5.20
C GLN A 63 -18.20 -19.80 -4.42
N VAL A 64 -18.38 -21.01 -3.87
CA VAL A 64 -17.33 -21.72 -3.15
C VAL A 64 -16.09 -21.89 -4.03
N LEU A 65 -16.26 -22.40 -5.26
CA LEU A 65 -15.12 -22.65 -6.17
C LEU A 65 -14.36 -21.35 -6.51
N ALA A 66 -15.08 -20.28 -6.84
CA ALA A 66 -14.47 -18.99 -7.17
C ALA A 66 -13.75 -18.39 -5.96
N GLN A 67 -14.41 -18.29 -4.80
CA GLN A 67 -13.81 -17.68 -3.61
C GLN A 67 -12.62 -18.50 -3.06
N THR A 68 -12.67 -19.83 -3.10
CA THR A 68 -11.52 -20.68 -2.77
C THR A 68 -10.35 -20.41 -3.70
N SER A 69 -10.59 -20.33 -5.02
CA SER A 69 -9.54 -20.01 -5.99
C SER A 69 -8.92 -18.63 -5.75
N VAL A 70 -9.73 -17.59 -5.52
CA VAL A 70 -9.26 -16.23 -5.19
C VAL A 70 -8.39 -16.24 -3.94
N TRP A 71 -8.80 -16.96 -2.89
CA TRP A 71 -8.04 -17.07 -1.65
C TRP A 71 -6.67 -17.72 -1.87
N TRP A 72 -6.61 -18.78 -2.67
CA TRP A 72 -5.37 -19.46 -3.01
C TRP A 72 -4.47 -18.62 -3.92
N PHE A 73 -5.02 -17.99 -4.95
CA PHE A 73 -4.26 -17.11 -5.84
C PHE A 73 -3.54 -16.02 -5.07
N LYS A 74 -4.17 -15.40 -4.07
CA LYS A 74 -3.50 -14.40 -3.22
C LYS A 74 -2.37 -15.02 -2.39
N ARG A 75 -2.60 -16.20 -1.81
CA ARG A 75 -1.61 -16.86 -0.94
C ARG A 75 -0.45 -17.49 -1.67
N THR A 76 -0.61 -17.90 -2.92
CA THR A 76 0.45 -18.58 -3.68
C THR A 76 1.27 -17.64 -4.56
N ARG A 77 0.99 -16.32 -4.57
CA ARG A 77 1.74 -15.30 -5.34
C ARG A 77 3.25 -15.35 -5.09
N HIS A 78 3.67 -15.65 -3.87
CA HIS A 78 5.09 -15.78 -3.49
C HIS A 78 5.78 -17.00 -4.11
N ILE A 79 5.02 -18.02 -4.56
CA ILE A 79 5.54 -19.21 -5.22
C ILE A 79 5.59 -18.99 -6.74
N VAL A 80 4.48 -18.53 -7.33
CA VAL A 80 4.34 -18.24 -8.76
C VAL A 80 3.30 -17.14 -8.98
N LYS A 81 3.56 -16.26 -9.95
CA LYS A 81 2.56 -15.28 -10.38
C LYS A 81 1.37 -16.00 -11.02
N ASN A 82 0.19 -15.44 -10.86
CA ASN A 82 -1.05 -16.00 -11.41
C ASN A 82 -1.80 -14.96 -12.24
N HIS A 83 -2.77 -15.44 -13.03
CA HIS A 83 -3.54 -14.59 -13.91
C HIS A 83 -4.64 -13.77 -13.20
N PHE A 84 -4.86 -13.96 -11.90
CA PHE A 84 -5.96 -13.32 -11.18
C PHE A 84 -5.77 -11.81 -11.08
N ILE A 85 -6.79 -11.05 -11.49
CA ILE A 85 -6.84 -9.58 -11.43
C ILE A 85 -7.81 -9.14 -10.34
N ASP A 86 -9.09 -9.55 -10.43
CA ASP A 86 -10.15 -9.10 -9.51
C ASP A 86 -11.31 -10.10 -9.44
N SER A 87 -12.25 -9.91 -8.51
CA SER A 87 -13.46 -10.72 -8.31
C SER A 87 -14.67 -9.81 -8.02
N PRO A 88 -15.30 -9.22 -9.06
CA PRO A 88 -16.40 -8.26 -8.89
C PRO A 88 -17.69 -8.90 -8.38
N ASP A 89 -17.78 -10.23 -8.39
CA ASP A 89 -18.88 -10.99 -7.83
C ASP A 89 -18.33 -12.27 -7.18
N PRO A 90 -18.93 -12.79 -6.10
CA PRO A 90 -18.49 -14.03 -5.46
C PRO A 90 -18.37 -15.26 -6.37
N ASN A 91 -19.04 -15.28 -7.53
CA ASN A 91 -18.93 -16.36 -8.53
C ASN A 91 -17.93 -16.06 -9.65
N VAL A 92 -17.33 -14.87 -9.70
CA VAL A 92 -16.59 -14.36 -10.86
C VAL A 92 -15.14 -14.10 -10.52
N ILE A 93 -14.26 -14.54 -11.41
CA ILE A 93 -12.84 -14.19 -11.44
C ILE A 93 -12.57 -13.43 -12.74
N ILE A 94 -12.01 -12.24 -12.63
CA ILE A 94 -11.39 -11.51 -13.73
C ILE A 94 -9.92 -11.91 -13.76
N ALA A 95 -9.47 -12.40 -14.90
CA ALA A 95 -8.11 -12.85 -15.09
C ALA A 95 -7.49 -12.27 -16.36
N ARG A 96 -6.16 -12.20 -16.38
CA ARG A 96 -5.40 -11.91 -17.59
C ARG A 96 -5.57 -13.04 -18.60
N LYS A 97 -5.85 -12.70 -19.85
CA LYS A 97 -5.87 -13.67 -20.93
C LYS A 97 -4.47 -14.23 -21.18
N CYS A 98 -4.36 -15.56 -21.18
CA CYS A 98 -3.11 -16.27 -21.39
C CYS A 98 -3.31 -17.37 -22.43
N LYS A 99 -2.26 -17.68 -23.19
CA LYS A 99 -2.21 -18.87 -24.03
C LYS A 99 -1.93 -20.09 -23.14
N VAL A 100 -2.91 -20.97 -23.01
CA VAL A 100 -2.84 -22.16 -22.15
C VAL A 100 -1.73 -23.10 -22.63
N LEU A 101 -0.92 -23.60 -21.69
CA LEU A 101 0.02 -24.68 -21.96
C LEU A 101 -0.76 -26.00 -22.11
N PRO A 102 -0.51 -26.81 -23.15
CA PRO A 102 -1.35 -27.97 -23.49
C PRO A 102 -1.09 -29.21 -22.61
N ILE A 103 -0.72 -29.00 -21.34
CA ILE A 103 -0.43 -30.04 -20.34
C ILE A 103 -1.12 -29.68 -19.03
N GLU A 104 -1.79 -30.67 -18.44
CA GLU A 104 -2.28 -30.61 -17.08
C GLU A 104 -1.25 -31.20 -16.12
N PHE A 105 -0.84 -30.43 -15.13
CA PHE A 105 0.18 -30.84 -14.16
C PHE A 105 -0.51 -31.45 -12.94
N VAL A 106 -0.86 -32.73 -13.02
CA VAL A 106 -1.45 -33.45 -11.90
C VAL A 106 -0.35 -33.86 -10.91
N VAL A 107 -0.50 -33.44 -9.65
CA VAL A 107 0.43 -33.78 -8.57
C VAL A 107 -0.27 -34.69 -7.57
N ARG A 108 0.41 -35.77 -7.16
CA ARG A 108 -0.13 -36.78 -6.26
C ARG A 108 0.78 -36.99 -5.06
N GLY A 109 0.20 -36.95 -3.86
CA GLY A 109 0.88 -37.32 -2.62
C GLY A 109 0.47 -38.70 -2.09
N TYR A 110 -0.59 -39.29 -2.65
CA TYR A 110 -1.17 -40.57 -2.19
C TYR A 110 -1.52 -41.45 -3.39
N ILE A 111 -1.41 -42.77 -3.21
CA ILE A 111 -1.78 -43.75 -4.23
C ILE A 111 -3.28 -44.08 -4.13
N THR A 112 -4.10 -43.31 -4.84
CA THR A 112 -5.56 -43.38 -4.74
C THR A 112 -6.25 -43.33 -6.10
N GLY A 113 -7.58 -43.48 -6.10
CA GLY A 113 -8.47 -43.38 -7.24
C GLY A 113 -9.25 -44.67 -7.55
N SER A 114 -10.31 -44.50 -8.35
CA SER A 114 -11.25 -45.56 -8.74
C SER A 114 -11.50 -45.65 -10.25
N THR A 115 -10.91 -44.74 -11.03
CA THR A 115 -11.05 -44.72 -12.49
C THR A 115 -9.97 -45.56 -13.17
N SER A 116 -10.24 -46.03 -14.39
CA SER A 116 -9.29 -46.80 -15.20
C SER A 116 -7.94 -46.10 -15.44
N THR A 117 -7.95 -44.76 -15.38
CA THR A 117 -6.80 -43.88 -15.54
C THR A 117 -6.19 -43.41 -14.21
N SER A 118 -6.62 -43.94 -13.07
CA SER A 118 -6.07 -43.56 -11.77
C SER A 118 -4.78 -44.32 -11.44
N LEU A 119 -3.92 -43.70 -10.63
CA LEU A 119 -2.66 -44.28 -10.20
C LEU A 119 -2.86 -45.64 -9.50
N TRP A 120 -3.88 -45.74 -8.63
CA TRP A 120 -4.19 -46.99 -7.93
C TRP A 120 -4.60 -48.10 -8.91
N THR A 121 -5.53 -47.84 -9.82
CA THR A 121 -6.00 -48.87 -10.77
C THR A 121 -4.88 -49.35 -11.71
N HIS A 122 -3.95 -48.47 -12.08
CA HIS A 122 -2.76 -48.88 -12.84
C HIS A 122 -1.84 -49.79 -12.01
N TYR A 123 -1.60 -49.43 -10.75
CA TYR A 123 -0.75 -50.20 -9.84
C TYR A 123 -1.33 -51.58 -9.49
N GLU A 124 -2.64 -51.63 -9.22
CA GLU A 124 -3.40 -52.84 -8.91
C GLU A 124 -3.37 -53.85 -10.08
N LYS A 125 -3.34 -53.36 -11.33
CA LYS A 125 -3.17 -54.19 -12.53
C LYS A 125 -1.73 -54.66 -12.78
N GLY A 126 -0.81 -54.40 -11.86
CA GLY A 126 0.60 -54.79 -11.96
C GLY A 126 1.51 -53.73 -12.59
N GLY A 127 0.99 -52.55 -12.94
CA GLY A 127 1.80 -51.45 -13.44
C GLY A 127 2.74 -50.87 -12.36
N ARG A 128 3.99 -50.59 -12.73
CA ARG A 128 4.99 -50.01 -11.81
C ARG A 128 5.63 -48.73 -12.32
N ASP A 129 5.48 -48.43 -13.61
CA ASP A 129 5.88 -47.15 -14.19
C ASP A 129 4.62 -46.38 -14.57
N TYR A 130 4.42 -45.23 -13.93
CA TYR A 130 3.31 -44.33 -14.24
C TYR A 130 3.82 -42.92 -14.55
N CYS A 131 3.66 -42.48 -15.80
CA CYS A 131 4.20 -41.22 -16.31
C CYS A 131 5.73 -41.08 -16.12
N GLY A 132 6.50 -42.18 -16.15
CA GLY A 132 7.94 -42.19 -15.89
C GLY A 132 8.31 -42.24 -14.40
N ASN A 133 7.34 -42.43 -13.49
CA ASN A 133 7.58 -42.61 -12.07
C ASN A 133 7.57 -44.11 -11.73
N LEU A 134 8.71 -44.63 -11.29
CA LEU A 134 8.82 -46.00 -10.77
C LEU A 134 8.27 -46.07 -9.34
N LEU A 135 7.26 -46.91 -9.14
CA LEU A 135 6.57 -47.11 -7.87
C LEU A 135 7.14 -48.34 -7.14
N PRO A 136 7.37 -48.27 -5.81
CA PRO A 136 7.83 -49.40 -5.03
C PRO A 136 6.79 -50.52 -4.97
N GLU A 137 7.25 -51.74 -4.67
CA GLU A 137 6.37 -52.88 -4.39
C GLU A 137 5.64 -52.74 -3.05
N GLY A 138 4.50 -53.44 -2.94
CA GLY A 138 3.75 -53.57 -1.68
C GLY A 138 2.93 -52.34 -1.26
N LEU A 139 2.70 -51.37 -2.14
CA LEU A 139 1.82 -50.24 -1.85
C LEU A 139 0.36 -50.71 -1.73
N VAL A 140 -0.35 -50.16 -0.74
CA VAL A 140 -1.79 -50.39 -0.56
C VAL A 140 -2.61 -49.16 -0.94
N LYS A 141 -3.88 -49.36 -1.28
CA LYS A 141 -4.76 -48.26 -1.70
C LYS A 141 -4.82 -47.18 -0.64
N ASN A 142 -4.79 -45.92 -1.09
CA ASN A 142 -4.84 -44.72 -0.28
C ASN A 142 -3.60 -44.46 0.60
N GLN A 143 -2.52 -45.24 0.46
CA GLN A 143 -1.26 -45.00 1.16
C GLN A 143 -0.57 -43.70 0.70
N LYS A 144 0.09 -43.02 1.63
CA LYS A 144 0.97 -41.88 1.31
C LYS A 144 2.18 -42.34 0.50
N LEU A 145 2.46 -41.65 -0.60
CA LEU A 145 3.63 -41.91 -1.42
C LEU A 145 4.91 -41.45 -0.71
N PRO A 146 6.08 -42.10 -0.95
CA PRO A 146 7.34 -41.68 -0.35
C PRO A 146 7.74 -40.24 -0.68
N LYS A 147 7.32 -39.75 -1.85
CA LYS A 147 7.46 -38.36 -2.30
C LYS A 147 6.26 -37.98 -3.16
N ASN A 148 5.96 -36.69 -3.23
CA ASN A 148 5.00 -36.18 -4.19
C ASN A 148 5.51 -36.43 -5.62
N ILE A 149 4.63 -36.89 -6.50
CA ILE A 149 4.96 -37.20 -7.90
C ILE A 149 4.10 -36.41 -8.87
N LEU A 150 4.67 -36.11 -10.04
CA LEU A 150 3.95 -35.53 -11.17
C LEU A 150 3.47 -36.63 -12.10
N THR A 151 2.19 -36.60 -12.44
CA THR A 151 1.57 -37.53 -13.39
C THR A 151 0.80 -36.76 -14.46
N PRO A 152 1.50 -36.02 -15.32
CA PRO A 152 0.86 -35.07 -16.22
C PRO A 152 0.00 -35.76 -17.29
N THR A 153 -0.98 -35.03 -17.80
CA THR A 153 -1.87 -35.46 -18.88
C THR A 153 -1.89 -34.43 -20.02
N THR A 154 -1.98 -34.92 -21.26
CA THR A 154 -2.16 -34.06 -22.44
C THR A 154 -3.57 -33.49 -22.51
N LYS A 155 -3.73 -32.32 -23.16
CA LYS A 155 -5.05 -31.77 -23.53
C LYS A 155 -5.35 -32.07 -25.00
N GLU A 156 -5.78 -33.29 -25.28
CA GLU A 156 -6.11 -33.77 -26.63
C GLU A 156 -7.62 -33.58 -26.93
N THR A 157 -8.00 -33.57 -28.21
CA THR A 157 -9.39 -33.33 -28.62
C THR A 157 -10.35 -34.48 -28.27
N ASP A 158 -9.85 -35.71 -28.18
CA ASP A 158 -10.68 -36.89 -27.93
C ASP A 158 -10.57 -37.36 -26.47
N HIS A 159 -9.37 -37.67 -25.98
CA HIS A 159 -9.13 -38.09 -24.60
C HIS A 159 -7.75 -37.69 -24.09
N ASP A 160 -7.71 -37.07 -22.90
CA ASP A 160 -6.47 -36.75 -22.20
C ASP A 160 -5.67 -38.04 -21.89
N ARG A 161 -4.39 -38.06 -22.27
CA ARG A 161 -3.50 -39.22 -22.11
C ARG A 161 -2.45 -38.97 -21.02
N PRO A 162 -2.23 -39.90 -20.07
CA PRO A 162 -1.07 -39.84 -19.18
C PRO A 162 0.23 -39.89 -19.98
N ILE A 163 1.14 -38.95 -19.73
CA ILE A 163 2.38 -38.78 -20.50
C ILE A 163 3.59 -38.65 -19.57
N SER A 164 4.77 -39.09 -20.01
CA SER A 164 6.00 -38.94 -19.23
C SER A 164 6.63 -37.55 -19.42
N ALA A 165 7.45 -37.12 -18.47
CA ALA A 165 8.21 -35.87 -18.59
C ALA A 165 9.09 -35.84 -19.85
N ALA A 166 9.69 -36.99 -20.20
CA ALA A 166 10.53 -37.12 -21.38
C ALA A 166 9.73 -36.98 -22.68
N ASP A 167 8.54 -37.59 -22.73
CA ASP A 167 7.68 -37.55 -23.91
C ASP A 167 7.02 -36.18 -24.11
N ILE A 168 6.74 -35.42 -23.04
CA ILE A 168 6.24 -34.04 -23.15
C ILE A 168 7.18 -33.17 -23.98
N VAL A 169 8.49 -33.24 -23.70
CA VAL A 169 9.49 -32.44 -24.41
C VAL A 169 9.78 -33.02 -25.79
N LYS A 170 9.89 -34.35 -25.88
CA LYS A 170 10.20 -35.06 -27.13
C LYS A 170 9.09 -34.92 -28.19
N GLU A 171 7.83 -34.99 -27.78
CA GLU A 171 6.66 -34.83 -28.66
C GLU A 171 6.35 -33.34 -28.94
N GLY A 172 7.07 -32.39 -28.31
CA GLY A 172 6.93 -30.96 -28.57
C GLY A 172 5.73 -30.29 -27.92
N TRP A 173 5.14 -30.90 -26.88
CA TRP A 173 4.05 -30.29 -26.11
C TRP A 173 4.51 -29.06 -25.33
N LEU A 174 5.73 -29.12 -24.78
CA LEU A 174 6.39 -28.02 -24.09
C LEU A 174 7.88 -27.99 -24.42
N THR A 175 8.47 -26.79 -24.35
CA THR A 175 9.93 -26.67 -24.29
C THR A 175 10.47 -27.19 -22.95
N GLN A 176 11.75 -27.56 -22.91
CA GLN A 176 12.40 -27.99 -21.66
C GLN A 176 12.28 -26.92 -20.55
N GLU A 177 12.46 -25.64 -20.90
CA GLU A 177 12.36 -24.54 -19.94
C GLU A 177 10.93 -24.39 -19.37
N GLN A 178 9.92 -24.49 -20.23
CA GLN A 178 8.51 -24.46 -19.79
C GLN A 178 8.20 -25.63 -18.86
N TRP A 179 8.65 -26.84 -19.21
CA TRP A 179 8.47 -28.03 -18.37
C TRP A 179 9.16 -27.86 -17.01
N ASP A 180 10.44 -27.47 -16.99
CA ASP A 180 11.23 -27.33 -15.77
C ASP A 180 10.63 -26.26 -14.84
N PHE A 181 10.17 -25.14 -15.40
CA PHE A 181 9.49 -24.10 -14.63
C PHE A 181 8.16 -24.60 -14.07
N ALA A 182 7.26 -25.07 -14.92
CA ALA A 182 5.89 -25.42 -14.52
C ALA A 182 5.86 -26.63 -13.57
N SER A 183 6.68 -27.66 -13.83
CA SER A 183 6.78 -28.85 -12.97
C SER A 183 7.28 -28.48 -11.56
N LYS A 184 8.34 -27.67 -11.46
CA LYS A 184 8.86 -27.18 -10.17
C LYS A 184 7.82 -26.36 -9.42
N LYS A 185 7.10 -25.47 -10.11
CA LYS A 185 6.06 -24.65 -9.48
C LYS A 185 4.85 -25.49 -9.05
N ALA A 186 4.43 -26.47 -9.85
CA ALA A 186 3.34 -27.39 -9.50
C ALA A 186 3.64 -28.16 -8.20
N LEU A 187 4.85 -28.73 -8.07
CA LEU A 187 5.27 -29.43 -6.85
C LEU A 187 5.31 -28.49 -5.64
N ALA A 188 5.89 -27.30 -5.77
CA ALA A 188 5.96 -26.33 -4.68
C ALA A 188 4.57 -25.82 -4.24
N LEU A 189 3.67 -25.59 -5.20
CA LEU A 189 2.26 -25.27 -4.92
C LEU A 189 1.58 -26.41 -4.15
N PHE A 190 1.85 -27.66 -4.52
CA PHE A 190 1.22 -28.82 -3.90
C PHE A 190 1.69 -29.02 -2.47
N GLU A 191 3.00 -28.92 -2.22
CA GLU A 191 3.58 -28.99 -0.87
C GLU A 191 3.04 -27.88 0.03
N TYR A 192 2.94 -26.66 -0.49
CA TYR A 192 2.33 -25.55 0.25
C TYR A 192 0.84 -25.82 0.55
N GLY A 193 0.10 -26.33 -0.43
CA GLY A 193 -1.30 -26.74 -0.29
C GLY A 193 -1.49 -27.83 0.76
N GLN A 194 -0.62 -28.85 0.77
CA GLN A 194 -0.65 -29.93 1.76
C GLN A 194 -0.43 -29.40 3.17
N ARG A 195 0.58 -28.55 3.38
CA ARG A 195 0.84 -27.96 4.70
C ARG A 195 -0.35 -27.13 5.19
N LYS A 196 -0.94 -26.31 4.31
CA LYS A 196 -2.11 -25.49 4.64
C LYS A 196 -3.38 -26.30 4.87
N ALA A 197 -3.57 -27.38 4.13
CA ALA A 197 -4.66 -28.33 4.39
C ALA A 197 -4.47 -28.97 5.78
N GLU A 198 -3.24 -29.39 6.10
CA GLU A 198 -2.92 -30.05 7.35
C GLU A 198 -3.16 -29.17 8.58
N GLU A 199 -2.81 -27.87 8.50
CA GLU A 199 -3.09 -26.85 9.52
C GLU A 199 -4.60 -26.74 9.85
N HIS A 200 -5.48 -27.13 8.92
CA HIS A 200 -6.93 -27.06 9.05
C HIS A 200 -7.61 -28.44 9.15
N GLY A 201 -6.86 -29.48 9.51
CA GLY A 201 -7.41 -30.83 9.71
C GLY A 201 -7.79 -31.55 8.41
N LEU A 202 -7.22 -31.15 7.28
CA LEU A 202 -7.42 -31.76 5.97
C LEU A 202 -6.16 -32.44 5.46
N ILE A 203 -6.33 -33.42 4.59
CA ILE A 203 -5.26 -34.01 3.77
C ILE A 203 -5.57 -33.68 2.31
N LEU A 204 -4.64 -33.00 1.63
CA LEU A 204 -4.67 -32.82 0.18
C LEU A 204 -3.99 -34.03 -0.49
N ALA A 205 -4.79 -34.91 -1.10
CA ALA A 205 -4.31 -36.18 -1.64
C ALA A 205 -3.69 -36.02 -3.04
N ASP A 206 -4.36 -35.28 -3.90
CA ASP A 206 -3.94 -34.92 -5.25
C ASP A 206 -4.70 -33.70 -5.76
N THR A 207 -4.10 -33.01 -6.74
CA THR A 207 -4.68 -31.84 -7.41
C THR A 207 -4.14 -31.71 -8.83
N LYS A 208 -4.76 -30.82 -9.60
CA LYS A 208 -4.34 -30.44 -10.94
C LYS A 208 -3.96 -28.96 -10.99
N TYR A 209 -2.88 -28.64 -11.68
CA TYR A 209 -2.50 -27.28 -12.04
C TYR A 209 -2.49 -27.06 -13.54
N GLU A 210 -2.82 -25.84 -13.94
CA GLU A 210 -2.70 -25.38 -15.32
C GLU A 210 -1.86 -24.10 -15.35
N PHE A 211 -1.07 -23.96 -16.41
CA PHE A 211 -0.23 -22.79 -16.63
C PHE A 211 -0.53 -22.19 -18.00
N GLY A 212 -0.30 -20.89 -18.14
CA GLY A 212 -0.46 -20.19 -19.41
C GLY A 212 0.63 -19.14 -19.61
N ILE A 213 0.90 -18.82 -20.87
CA ILE A 213 1.84 -17.78 -21.26
C ILE A 213 1.05 -16.49 -21.49
N ASP A 214 1.46 -15.42 -20.82
CA ASP A 214 1.03 -14.07 -21.16
C ASP A 214 1.74 -13.65 -22.46
N GLU A 215 1.00 -13.60 -23.57
CA GLU A 215 1.57 -13.32 -24.90
C GLU A 215 2.16 -11.91 -25.00
N LYS A 216 1.80 -10.98 -24.10
CA LYS A 216 2.39 -9.63 -24.07
C LYS A 216 3.74 -9.58 -23.38
N THR A 217 3.96 -10.42 -22.38
CA THR A 217 5.17 -10.37 -21.53
C THR A 217 6.07 -11.59 -21.65
N GLY A 218 5.59 -12.67 -22.28
CA GLY A 218 6.26 -13.97 -22.33
C GLY A 218 6.27 -14.73 -21.00
N GLN A 219 5.67 -14.20 -19.93
CA GLN A 219 5.71 -14.83 -18.60
C GLN A 219 4.77 -16.03 -18.50
N ILE A 220 5.24 -17.11 -17.88
CA ILE A 220 4.40 -18.26 -17.49
C ILE A 220 3.68 -17.91 -16.18
N LEU A 221 2.35 -17.94 -16.20
CA LEU A 221 1.47 -17.66 -15.09
C LEU A 221 0.69 -18.92 -14.70
N LEU A 222 0.40 -19.07 -13.41
CA LEU A 222 -0.58 -20.03 -12.93
C LEU A 222 -1.99 -19.56 -13.31
N ILE A 223 -2.78 -20.46 -13.90
CA ILE A 223 -4.12 -20.16 -14.42
C ILE A 223 -5.16 -21.16 -13.87
N ASP A 224 -6.40 -20.94 -14.28
CA ASP A 224 -7.59 -21.74 -13.98
C ASP A 224 -8.07 -21.70 -12.52
N GLU A 225 -8.22 -22.83 -11.84
CA GLU A 225 -8.51 -22.92 -10.40
C GLU A 225 -7.47 -23.80 -9.72
N ILE A 226 -7.26 -23.55 -8.43
CA ILE A 226 -6.34 -24.35 -7.63
C ILE A 226 -6.96 -24.72 -6.29
N HIS A 227 -6.75 -25.96 -5.86
CA HIS A 227 -7.11 -26.44 -4.53
C HIS A 227 -8.59 -26.25 -4.17
N THR A 228 -9.46 -26.34 -5.17
CA THR A 228 -10.92 -26.29 -5.00
C THR A 228 -11.50 -27.70 -4.83
N PRO A 229 -12.71 -27.83 -4.25
CA PRO A 229 -13.41 -29.11 -4.14
C PRO A 229 -13.62 -29.88 -5.47
N ASP A 230 -13.59 -29.20 -6.62
CA ASP A 230 -13.75 -29.84 -7.94
C ASP A 230 -12.43 -30.20 -8.61
N SER A 231 -11.34 -29.47 -8.31
CA SER A 231 -10.00 -29.67 -8.88
C SER A 231 -9.10 -30.57 -8.02
N SER A 232 -9.51 -30.86 -6.78
CA SER A 232 -8.64 -31.46 -5.76
C SER A 232 -9.38 -32.44 -4.87
N ARG A 233 -8.65 -33.48 -4.42
CA ARG A 233 -9.16 -34.48 -3.47
C ARG A 233 -8.72 -34.13 -2.05
N PHE A 234 -9.70 -33.92 -1.18
CA PHE A 234 -9.50 -33.62 0.23
C PHE A 234 -10.10 -34.70 1.13
N TRP A 235 -9.32 -35.15 2.11
CA TRP A 235 -9.76 -36.08 3.16
C TRP A 235 -9.72 -35.41 4.53
N LEU A 236 -10.55 -35.91 5.46
CA LEU A 236 -10.41 -35.53 6.86
C LEU A 236 -9.20 -36.21 7.49
N LYS A 237 -8.35 -35.42 8.14
CA LYS A 237 -7.10 -35.91 8.74
C LYS A 237 -7.36 -36.89 9.88
N ASP A 238 -8.35 -36.59 10.73
CA ASP A 238 -8.58 -37.32 11.99
C ASP A 238 -9.00 -38.78 11.78
N SER A 239 -9.71 -39.10 10.69
CA SER A 239 -10.18 -40.45 10.40
C SER A 239 -9.22 -41.27 9.51
N TYR A 240 -8.28 -40.62 8.82
CA TYR A 240 -7.44 -41.24 7.78
C TYR A 240 -6.63 -42.45 8.29
N GLU A 241 -5.87 -42.31 9.37
CA GLU A 241 -4.99 -43.39 9.89
C GLU A 241 -5.79 -44.62 10.33
N SER A 242 -6.97 -44.41 10.93
CA SER A 242 -7.85 -45.48 11.37
C SER A 242 -8.46 -46.22 10.18
N HIS A 243 -8.92 -45.47 9.17
CA HIS A 243 -9.51 -46.04 7.95
C HIS A 243 -8.48 -46.84 7.16
N LEU A 244 -7.26 -46.33 6.99
CA LEU A 244 -6.19 -47.03 6.29
C LEU A 244 -5.87 -48.39 6.94
N LYS A 245 -5.74 -48.43 8.27
CA LYS A 245 -5.47 -49.68 9.02
C LYS A 245 -6.59 -50.71 8.89
N GLN A 246 -7.83 -50.26 8.69
CA GLN A 246 -9.01 -51.11 8.52
C GLN A 246 -9.28 -51.46 7.05
N GLY A 247 -8.49 -50.95 6.09
CA GLY A 247 -8.75 -51.11 4.66
C GLY A 247 -10.00 -50.37 4.16
N LEU A 248 -10.44 -49.33 4.88
CA LEU A 248 -11.58 -48.49 4.52
C LEU A 248 -11.15 -47.30 3.66
N GLU A 249 -12.06 -46.77 2.85
CA GLU A 249 -11.83 -45.53 2.09
C GLU A 249 -11.68 -44.33 3.03
N PRO A 250 -10.75 -43.40 2.76
CA PRO A 250 -10.66 -42.13 3.47
C PRO A 250 -11.98 -41.37 3.46
N GLU A 251 -12.26 -40.66 4.55
CA GLU A 251 -13.45 -39.84 4.64
C GLU A 251 -13.32 -38.62 3.72
N ASN A 252 -13.99 -38.70 2.57
CA ASN A 252 -14.04 -37.63 1.59
C ASN A 252 -15.05 -36.55 2.02
N ILE A 253 -14.65 -35.28 1.89
CA ILE A 253 -15.54 -34.12 2.03
C ILE A 253 -15.93 -33.52 0.67
N ASP A 254 -15.74 -34.29 -0.40
CA ASP A 254 -16.02 -33.92 -1.78
C ASP A 254 -17.30 -34.57 -2.33
N LYS A 255 -17.44 -34.59 -3.66
CA LYS A 255 -18.59 -35.10 -4.40
C LYS A 255 -18.70 -36.63 -4.51
N GLU A 256 -17.80 -37.41 -3.92
CA GLU A 256 -17.77 -38.87 -4.15
C GLU A 256 -19.03 -39.59 -3.67
N PHE A 257 -19.60 -39.22 -2.52
CA PHE A 257 -20.87 -39.80 -2.05
C PHE A 257 -22.04 -39.51 -3.00
N PHE A 258 -22.02 -38.35 -3.66
CA PHE A 258 -23.00 -37.96 -4.66
C PHE A 258 -22.87 -38.85 -5.91
N ARG A 259 -21.64 -39.13 -6.36
CA ARG A 259 -21.37 -40.07 -7.47
C ARG A 259 -21.82 -41.49 -7.15
N LEU A 260 -21.51 -41.98 -5.94
CA LEU A 260 -21.90 -43.32 -5.49
C LEU A 260 -23.42 -43.48 -5.42
N TRP A 261 -24.16 -42.42 -5.12
CA TRP A 261 -25.62 -42.45 -5.19
C TRP A 261 -26.10 -42.73 -6.62
N PHE A 262 -25.63 -41.98 -7.61
CA PHE A 262 -26.00 -42.23 -9.02
C PHE A 262 -25.60 -43.64 -9.48
N ALA A 263 -24.38 -44.08 -9.19
CA ALA A 263 -23.91 -45.43 -9.57
C ALA A 263 -24.73 -46.58 -8.95
N LYS A 264 -25.42 -46.33 -7.84
CA LYS A 264 -26.33 -47.31 -7.20
C LYS A 264 -27.76 -47.29 -7.73
N HIS A 265 -28.18 -46.21 -8.38
CA HIS A 265 -29.57 -45.98 -8.78
C HIS A 265 -29.78 -45.89 -10.29
N CYS A 266 -28.70 -45.88 -11.08
CA CYS A 266 -28.72 -45.90 -12.54
C CYS A 266 -27.38 -46.42 -13.08
N ASP A 267 -27.32 -46.75 -14.37
CA ASP A 267 -26.07 -46.84 -15.11
C ASP A 267 -25.74 -45.45 -15.68
N PRO A 268 -24.87 -44.65 -15.02
CA PRO A 268 -24.66 -43.26 -15.40
C PRO A 268 -24.02 -43.10 -16.78
N TYR A 269 -23.37 -44.14 -17.30
CA TYR A 269 -22.71 -44.12 -18.61
C TYR A 269 -23.68 -44.46 -19.74
N ASN A 270 -24.63 -45.36 -19.51
CA ASN A 270 -25.48 -45.91 -20.57
C ASN A 270 -26.95 -45.46 -20.53
N ASP A 271 -27.48 -45.07 -19.36
CA ASP A 271 -28.89 -44.71 -19.24
C ASP A 271 -29.22 -43.40 -19.96
N LYS A 272 -30.30 -43.37 -20.74
CA LYS A 272 -30.69 -42.16 -21.50
C LYS A 272 -30.99 -40.97 -20.60
N GLU A 273 -31.65 -41.20 -19.47
CA GLU A 273 -32.00 -40.18 -18.48
C GLU A 273 -31.45 -40.59 -17.11
N LEU A 274 -30.91 -39.61 -16.39
CA LEU A 274 -30.43 -39.82 -15.03
C LEU A 274 -31.55 -39.49 -14.04
N PRO A 275 -31.67 -40.24 -12.93
CA PRO A 275 -32.64 -39.92 -11.89
C PRO A 275 -32.34 -38.56 -11.25
N GLN A 276 -33.37 -37.81 -10.86
CA GLN A 276 -33.16 -36.55 -10.16
C GLN A 276 -32.58 -36.80 -8.76
N ALA A 277 -31.49 -36.12 -8.42
CA ALA A 277 -30.89 -36.21 -7.09
C ALA A 277 -31.90 -35.76 -6.00
N PRO A 278 -32.09 -36.52 -4.92
CA PRO A 278 -32.96 -36.13 -3.82
C PRO A 278 -32.54 -34.81 -3.19
N GLU A 279 -33.51 -33.98 -2.77
CA GLU A 279 -33.27 -32.67 -2.14
C GLU A 279 -32.26 -32.76 -0.99
N LYS A 280 -32.41 -33.77 -0.12
CA LYS A 280 -31.51 -34.01 1.01
C LYS A 280 -30.06 -34.22 0.57
N LEU A 281 -29.85 -34.92 -0.54
CA LEU A 281 -28.53 -35.21 -1.10
C LEU A 281 -27.88 -33.94 -1.67
N VAL A 282 -28.67 -33.08 -2.34
CA VAL A 282 -28.23 -31.77 -2.84
C VAL A 282 -27.84 -30.84 -1.69
N ILE A 283 -28.65 -30.79 -0.63
CA ILE A 283 -28.37 -29.97 0.57
C ILE A 283 -27.08 -30.46 1.24
N GLU A 284 -26.91 -31.77 1.42
CA GLU A 284 -25.71 -32.34 2.03
C GLU A 284 -24.44 -31.99 1.23
N LEU A 285 -24.52 -32.06 -0.11
CA LEU A 285 -23.37 -31.70 -0.97
C LEU A 285 -23.00 -30.22 -0.86
N SER A 286 -24.00 -29.33 -0.86
CA SER A 286 -23.78 -27.90 -0.66
C SER A 286 -23.15 -27.61 0.72
N GLN A 287 -23.62 -28.27 1.78
CA GLN A 287 -23.03 -28.14 3.13
C GLN A 287 -21.58 -28.60 3.18
N LYS A 288 -21.23 -29.69 2.48
CA LYS A 288 -19.85 -30.19 2.41
C LYS A 288 -18.93 -29.23 1.65
N TYR A 289 -19.40 -28.64 0.55
CA TYR A 289 -18.65 -27.63 -0.20
C TYR A 289 -18.38 -26.39 0.66
N ILE A 290 -19.41 -25.89 1.33
CA ILE A 290 -19.27 -24.76 2.26
C ILE A 290 -18.31 -25.11 3.39
N LYS A 291 -18.46 -26.27 4.02
CA LYS A 291 -17.57 -26.72 5.10
C LYS A 291 -16.12 -26.81 4.62
N LEU A 292 -15.88 -27.33 3.42
CA LEU A 292 -14.54 -27.42 2.85
C LEU A 292 -13.97 -26.02 2.55
N TYR A 293 -14.76 -25.07 2.05
CA TYR A 293 -14.37 -23.67 1.92
C TYR A 293 -13.96 -23.07 3.27
N GLU A 294 -14.79 -23.24 4.31
CA GLU A 294 -14.53 -22.69 5.64
C GLU A 294 -13.27 -23.30 6.27
N MET A 295 -13.07 -24.62 6.11
CA MET A 295 -11.86 -25.31 6.57
C MET A 295 -10.62 -24.85 5.81
N ILE A 296 -10.66 -24.79 4.48
CA ILE A 296 -9.51 -24.36 3.66
C ILE A 296 -9.12 -22.90 4.00
N THR A 297 -10.11 -22.02 4.07
CA THR A 297 -9.87 -20.58 4.09
C THR A 297 -9.76 -19.98 5.49
N GLY A 298 -10.27 -20.68 6.51
CA GLY A 298 -10.47 -20.18 7.87
C GLY A 298 -11.57 -19.11 7.98
N LYS A 299 -12.34 -18.86 6.90
CA LYS A 299 -13.38 -17.83 6.85
C LYS A 299 -14.77 -18.45 6.92
N THR A 300 -15.68 -17.82 7.65
CA THR A 300 -17.11 -18.16 7.59
C THR A 300 -17.67 -17.88 6.20
N PHE A 301 -18.46 -18.82 5.66
CA PHE A 301 -19.12 -18.63 4.37
C PHE A 301 -20.31 -17.66 4.50
N ILE A 302 -20.34 -16.65 3.64
CA ILE A 302 -21.41 -15.64 3.62
C ILE A 302 -22.23 -15.81 2.33
N PRO A 303 -23.50 -16.26 2.43
CA PRO A 303 -24.37 -16.32 1.27
C PRO A 303 -24.72 -14.88 0.81
N PRO A 304 -24.94 -14.65 -0.49
CA PRO A 304 -25.28 -13.32 -1.00
C PRO A 304 -26.62 -12.86 -0.43
N ARG A 305 -26.67 -11.63 0.11
CA ARG A 305 -27.91 -11.00 0.58
C ARG A 305 -28.59 -10.36 -0.62
N SER A 306 -29.49 -11.07 -1.29
CA SER A 306 -30.19 -10.47 -2.41
C SER A 306 -31.53 -11.15 -2.71
N ASN A 307 -32.56 -10.33 -2.93
CA ASN A 307 -33.84 -10.76 -3.48
C ASN A 307 -33.81 -10.85 -5.02
N ILE A 308 -32.65 -10.68 -5.65
CA ILE A 308 -32.46 -10.75 -7.10
C ILE A 308 -31.88 -12.12 -7.51
N SER A 309 -32.16 -12.54 -8.75
CA SER A 309 -31.62 -13.80 -9.26
C SER A 309 -30.09 -13.78 -9.34
N ILE A 310 -29.45 -14.93 -9.14
CA ILE A 310 -27.98 -15.05 -9.23
C ILE A 310 -27.44 -14.54 -10.58
N SER A 311 -28.15 -14.82 -11.67
CA SER A 311 -27.78 -14.38 -13.02
C SER A 311 -27.83 -12.87 -13.15
N THR A 312 -28.88 -12.22 -12.61
CA THR A 312 -29.00 -10.75 -12.60
C THR A 312 -27.88 -10.11 -11.79
N ARG A 313 -27.57 -10.64 -10.61
CA ARG A 313 -26.48 -10.15 -9.76
C ARG A 313 -25.14 -10.19 -10.49
N ILE A 314 -24.80 -11.34 -11.08
CA ILE A 314 -23.55 -11.52 -11.82
C ILE A 314 -23.49 -10.58 -13.03
N PHE A 315 -24.57 -10.51 -13.81
CA PHE A 315 -24.65 -9.62 -14.96
C PHE A 315 -24.39 -8.17 -14.58
N THR A 316 -25.09 -7.66 -13.56
CA THR A 316 -24.94 -6.29 -13.07
C THR A 316 -23.53 -6.02 -12.56
N ASN A 317 -22.98 -6.91 -11.73
CA ASN A 317 -21.65 -6.73 -11.13
C ASN A 317 -20.54 -6.75 -12.18
N VAL A 318 -20.60 -7.68 -13.14
CA VAL A 318 -19.62 -7.76 -14.22
C VAL A 318 -19.76 -6.59 -15.19
N LEU A 319 -20.98 -6.19 -15.55
CA LEU A 319 -21.17 -4.99 -16.37
C LEU A 319 -20.64 -3.73 -15.69
N ASN A 320 -20.94 -3.55 -14.40
CA ASN A 320 -20.40 -2.43 -13.63
C ASN A 320 -18.88 -2.46 -13.65
N TYR A 321 -18.25 -3.62 -13.45
CA TYR A 321 -16.81 -3.78 -13.51
C TYR A 321 -16.23 -3.41 -14.89
N LEU A 322 -16.82 -3.92 -15.98
CA LEU A 322 -16.34 -3.62 -17.34
C LEU A 322 -16.58 -2.16 -17.72
N ASN A 323 -17.66 -1.57 -17.21
CA ASN A 323 -17.98 -0.16 -17.36
C ASN A 323 -17.22 0.75 -16.39
N LYS A 324 -16.48 0.23 -15.39
CA LYS A 324 -15.55 1.07 -14.60
C LYS A 324 -14.44 1.66 -15.48
N GLY A 325 -14.19 1.07 -16.66
CA GLY A 325 -13.35 1.68 -17.71
C GLY A 325 -14.00 2.87 -18.43
N THR A 326 -15.32 3.07 -18.29
CA THR A 326 -16.11 4.13 -18.95
C THR A 326 -16.91 5.02 -17.97
N SER A 327 -16.96 4.68 -16.69
CA SER A 327 -17.56 5.45 -15.59
C SER A 327 -16.56 5.51 -14.44
N LYS A 328 -16.00 6.71 -14.21
CA LYS A 328 -15.02 7.02 -13.15
C LYS A 328 -15.56 6.48 -11.81
N SER A 329 -15.02 5.36 -11.31
CA SER A 329 -15.34 4.92 -9.95
C SER A 329 -14.73 5.93 -9.00
N MET A 330 -15.54 6.50 -8.12
CA MET A 330 -15.14 7.46 -7.10
C MET A 330 -13.98 6.87 -6.28
N LEU A 331 -12.84 7.56 -6.27
CA LEU A 331 -11.59 7.12 -5.63
C LEU A 331 -11.71 7.25 -4.11
N ASN A 332 -11.45 6.19 -3.34
CA ASN A 332 -11.42 6.26 -1.88
C ASN A 332 -10.00 6.60 -1.42
N ILE A 333 -9.82 7.80 -0.85
CA ILE A 333 -8.52 8.29 -0.38
C ILE A 333 -8.49 8.29 1.14
N LEU A 334 -7.43 7.72 1.75
CA LEU A 334 -7.16 7.80 3.18
C LEU A 334 -6.07 8.83 3.46
N LEU A 335 -6.39 9.86 4.23
CA LEU A 335 -5.41 10.77 4.82
C LEU A 335 -5.07 10.34 6.24
N ILE A 336 -3.78 10.29 6.57
CA ILE A 336 -3.31 9.97 7.92
C ILE A 336 -2.66 11.21 8.54
N GLY A 337 -3.18 11.65 9.70
CA GLY A 337 -2.68 12.77 10.49
C GLY A 337 -3.75 13.80 10.86
N SER A 338 -3.35 14.84 11.60
CA SER A 338 -4.29 15.69 12.36
C SER A 338 -3.97 17.19 12.36
N GLY A 339 -2.84 17.62 11.79
CA GLY A 339 -2.35 18.99 11.85
C GLY A 339 -2.85 19.90 10.72
N SER A 340 -2.35 21.14 10.69
CA SER A 340 -2.68 22.10 9.63
C SER A 340 -2.15 21.68 8.28
N ARG A 341 -1.00 20.98 8.24
CA ARG A 341 -0.49 20.34 7.02
C ARG A 341 -1.49 19.34 6.45
N GLU A 342 -2.03 18.45 7.29
CA GLU A 342 -3.04 17.50 6.84
C GLU A 342 -4.35 18.19 6.44
N HIS A 343 -4.72 19.29 7.09
CA HIS A 343 -5.83 20.11 6.64
C HIS A 343 -5.58 20.76 5.26
N ALA A 344 -4.36 21.20 4.98
CA ALA A 344 -3.99 21.69 3.65
C ALA A 344 -4.07 20.57 2.59
N ILE A 345 -3.59 19.37 2.91
CA ILE A 345 -3.71 18.18 2.05
C ILE A 345 -5.19 17.83 1.82
N ALA A 346 -6.02 17.82 2.86
CA ALA A 346 -7.45 17.53 2.74
C ALA A 346 -8.15 18.53 1.81
N LYS A 347 -7.86 19.83 1.94
CA LYS A 347 -8.36 20.86 1.02
C LYS A 347 -7.90 20.60 -0.42
N ALA A 348 -6.62 20.30 -0.63
CA ALA A 348 -6.09 20.01 -1.96
C ALA A 348 -6.77 18.79 -2.61
N ILE A 349 -7.06 17.73 -1.85
CA ILE A 349 -7.81 16.55 -2.31
C ILE A 349 -9.25 16.92 -2.68
N LYS A 350 -9.94 17.71 -1.85
CA LYS A 350 -11.33 18.12 -2.12
C LYS A 350 -11.48 19.10 -3.27
N ASN A 351 -10.43 19.83 -3.61
CA ASN A 351 -10.39 20.70 -4.79
C ASN A 351 -10.12 19.94 -6.10
N SER A 352 -9.82 18.64 -6.03
CA SER A 352 -9.58 17.80 -7.21
C SER A 352 -10.83 17.67 -8.10
N LYS A 353 -10.60 17.58 -9.41
CA LYS A 353 -11.62 17.25 -10.42
C LYS A 353 -11.79 15.73 -10.56
N ILE A 354 -10.97 14.93 -9.88
CA ILE A 354 -11.13 13.48 -9.77
C ILE A 354 -12.11 13.21 -8.64
N GLU A 355 -13.27 12.63 -8.98
CA GLU A 355 -14.27 12.27 -7.97
C GLU A 355 -13.66 11.34 -6.92
N ASN A 356 -13.76 11.76 -5.66
CA ASN A 356 -13.16 11.03 -4.55
C ASN A 356 -13.99 11.11 -3.26
N ASN A 357 -13.88 10.06 -2.45
CA ASN A 357 -14.26 10.05 -1.04
C ASN A 357 -12.98 10.19 -0.21
N LEU A 358 -12.93 11.23 0.62
CA LEU A 358 -11.82 11.44 1.53
C LEU A 358 -12.15 10.85 2.89
N PHE A 359 -11.36 9.89 3.36
CA PHE A 359 -11.37 9.37 4.71
C PHE A 359 -10.17 9.90 5.48
N CYS A 360 -10.29 10.05 6.79
CA CYS A 360 -9.18 10.45 7.64
C CYS A 360 -9.07 9.57 8.88
N LEU A 361 -7.85 9.08 9.13
CA LEU A 361 -7.47 8.51 10.42
C LEU A 361 -6.50 9.47 11.11
N SER A 362 -6.94 9.99 12.24
CA SER A 362 -6.31 11.13 12.90
C SER A 362 -5.93 10.81 14.34
N GLY A 363 -4.82 11.37 14.83
CA GLY A 363 -4.39 11.22 16.23
C GLY A 363 -5.22 12.04 17.23
N ALA A 364 -5.90 13.08 16.74
CA ALA A 364 -6.75 13.97 17.53
C ALA A 364 -7.89 14.51 16.65
N ILE A 365 -8.93 15.10 17.24
CA ILE A 365 -9.99 15.74 16.46
C ILE A 365 -9.41 16.98 15.76
N ASN A 366 -9.71 17.13 14.47
CA ASN A 366 -9.48 18.36 13.71
C ASN A 366 -10.76 18.68 12.93
N PRO A 367 -11.56 19.65 13.39
CA PRO A 367 -12.87 19.94 12.80
C PRO A 367 -12.78 20.52 11.39
N GLY A 368 -11.60 20.97 10.96
CA GLY A 368 -11.36 21.39 9.59
C GLY A 368 -11.29 20.20 8.64
N ILE A 369 -10.52 19.17 9.02
CA ILE A 369 -10.39 17.93 8.25
C ILE A 369 -11.70 17.13 8.29
N GLU A 370 -12.32 16.99 9.47
CA GLU A 370 -13.55 16.21 9.66
C GLU A 370 -14.67 16.66 8.70
N LYS A 371 -14.86 17.98 8.55
CA LYS A 371 -15.86 18.56 7.63
C LYS A 371 -15.61 18.26 6.16
N LEU A 372 -14.38 17.93 5.79
CA LEU A 372 -13.98 17.62 4.42
C LEU A 372 -14.08 16.12 4.11
N THR A 373 -14.22 15.27 5.14
CA THR A 373 -14.13 13.81 5.02
C THR A 373 -15.50 13.13 4.98
N SER A 374 -15.60 12.05 4.20
CA SER A 374 -16.72 11.11 4.20
C SER A 374 -16.68 10.17 5.41
N GLY A 375 -15.51 10.00 6.04
CA GLY A 375 -15.36 9.27 7.29
C GLY A 375 -14.13 9.73 8.07
N TYR A 376 -14.30 9.87 9.38
CA TYR A 376 -13.28 10.37 10.29
C TYR A 376 -13.13 9.42 11.49
N LYS A 377 -11.91 8.98 11.78
CA LYS A 377 -11.63 8.11 12.93
C LYS A 377 -10.46 8.67 13.74
N VAL A 378 -10.69 8.86 15.04
CA VAL A 378 -9.61 9.18 15.98
C VAL A 378 -8.98 7.88 16.47
N ALA A 379 -7.69 7.68 16.19
CA ALA A 379 -6.92 6.50 16.60
C ALA A 379 -5.41 6.81 16.59
N ASN A 380 -4.60 5.92 17.17
CA ASN A 380 -3.15 6.05 17.09
C ASN A 380 -2.69 5.94 15.62
N VAL A 381 -2.05 6.98 15.10
CA VAL A 381 -1.56 7.04 13.71
C VAL A 381 -0.35 6.14 13.45
N CYS A 382 0.24 5.55 14.49
CA CYS A 382 1.31 4.55 14.38
C CYS A 382 0.80 3.11 14.54
N ASP A 383 -0.51 2.90 14.74
CA ASP A 383 -1.11 1.57 14.88
C ASP A 383 -1.44 0.98 13.49
N ILE A 384 -0.53 0.14 13.00
CA ILE A 384 -0.61 -0.50 11.69
C ILE A 384 -1.89 -1.32 11.52
N ASP A 385 -2.30 -2.06 12.55
CA ASP A 385 -3.47 -2.94 12.48
C ASP A 385 -4.77 -2.12 12.43
N ALA A 386 -4.84 -1.07 13.25
CA ALA A 386 -5.98 -0.16 13.24
C ALA A 386 -6.12 0.59 11.91
N ILE A 387 -5.01 0.97 11.29
CA ILE A 387 -4.97 1.65 9.99
C ILE A 387 -5.34 0.68 8.87
N SER A 388 -4.72 -0.50 8.82
CA SER A 388 -5.01 -1.51 7.78
C SER A 388 -6.47 -1.95 7.84
N SER A 389 -7.00 -2.20 9.04
CA SER A 389 -8.42 -2.54 9.22
C SER A 389 -9.36 -1.42 8.80
N TYR A 390 -8.98 -0.15 9.05
CA TYR A 390 -9.77 0.99 8.61
C TYR A 390 -9.72 1.15 7.08
N ALA A 391 -8.56 0.92 6.47
CA ALA A 391 -8.37 0.98 5.04
C ALA A 391 -9.16 -0.12 4.31
N ASP A 392 -9.10 -1.36 4.81
CA ASP A 392 -9.87 -2.50 4.28
C ASP A 392 -11.38 -2.25 4.39
N LYS A 393 -11.85 -1.77 5.56
CA LYS A 393 -13.26 -1.49 5.80
C LYS A 393 -13.85 -0.47 4.81
N HIS A 394 -13.04 0.52 4.42
CA HIS A 394 -13.46 1.62 3.56
C HIS A 394 -13.00 1.45 2.11
N GLU A 395 -12.46 0.28 1.74
CA GLU A 395 -12.00 -0.03 0.39
C GLU A 395 -11.09 1.08 -0.16
N ILE A 396 -10.07 1.46 0.61
CA ILE A 396 -9.16 2.56 0.26
C ILE A 396 -8.31 2.18 -0.94
N ASP A 397 -8.29 3.06 -1.95
CA ASP A 397 -7.47 2.91 -3.16
C ASP A 397 -6.10 3.58 -3.02
N LEU A 398 -6.08 4.74 -2.36
CA LEU A 398 -4.92 5.61 -2.22
C LEU A 398 -4.80 6.13 -0.78
N ALA A 399 -3.63 6.00 -0.16
CA ALA A 399 -3.33 6.59 1.12
C ALA A 399 -2.27 7.68 1.00
N ILE A 400 -2.43 8.76 1.79
CA ILE A 400 -1.47 9.87 1.88
C ILE A 400 -1.09 10.04 3.35
N ILE A 401 0.20 9.88 3.64
CA ILE A 401 0.71 9.96 5.01
C ILE A 401 1.27 11.37 5.24
N GLY A 402 0.63 12.12 6.14
CA GLY A 402 1.04 13.48 6.48
C GLY A 402 2.26 13.54 7.41
N PRO A 403 2.22 12.91 8.60
CA PRO A 403 3.31 12.96 9.57
C PRO A 403 4.37 11.89 9.35
N GLU A 404 5.54 12.13 9.93
CA GLU A 404 6.73 11.30 9.87
C GLU A 404 6.64 10.05 10.76
N ALA A 405 5.97 10.12 11.91
CA ALA A 405 5.91 9.02 12.87
C ALA A 405 5.25 7.73 12.29
N PRO A 406 4.16 7.79 11.50
CA PRO A 406 3.65 6.62 10.80
C PRO A 406 4.61 6.03 9.76
N LEU A 407 5.43 6.86 9.12
CA LEU A 407 6.46 6.40 8.17
C LEU A 407 7.55 5.61 8.89
N GLU A 408 8.02 6.11 10.05
CA GLU A 408 8.95 5.40 10.92
C GLU A 408 8.39 4.06 11.43
N ALA A 409 7.09 4.04 11.78
CA ALA A 409 6.41 2.84 12.23
C ALA A 409 6.31 1.76 11.14
N GLY A 410 6.36 2.15 9.85
CA GLY A 410 6.19 1.23 8.72
C GLY A 410 4.74 1.11 8.23
N VAL A 411 3.92 2.13 8.46
CA VAL A 411 2.53 2.17 7.97
C VAL A 411 2.48 2.14 6.44
N ALA A 412 3.41 2.84 5.77
CA ALA A 412 3.49 2.84 4.31
C ALA A 412 3.74 1.42 3.75
N ASP A 413 4.65 0.67 4.37
CA ASP A 413 4.98 -0.71 4.00
C ASP A 413 3.76 -1.62 4.13
N ALA A 414 3.04 -1.53 5.26
CA ALA A 414 1.88 -2.35 5.54
C ALA A 414 0.72 -2.09 4.56
N LEU A 415 0.43 -0.83 4.26
CA LEU A 415 -0.59 -0.46 3.29
C LEU A 415 -0.23 -0.94 1.87
N LYS A 416 1.02 -0.76 1.44
CA LYS A 416 1.51 -1.26 0.15
C LYS A 416 1.42 -2.78 0.05
N ALA A 417 1.70 -3.51 1.14
CA ALA A 417 1.58 -4.97 1.19
C ALA A 417 0.14 -5.46 1.00
N ASN A 418 -0.85 -4.61 1.27
CA ASN A 418 -2.28 -4.86 1.04
C ASN A 418 -2.78 -4.31 -0.30
N ASP A 419 -1.88 -4.09 -1.28
CA ASP A 419 -2.18 -3.58 -2.63
C ASP A 419 -2.80 -2.15 -2.63
N ILE A 420 -2.64 -1.37 -1.55
CA ILE A 420 -3.08 0.04 -1.49
C ILE A 420 -1.96 0.95 -2.01
N LYS A 421 -2.29 1.90 -2.89
CA LYS A 421 -1.33 2.91 -3.37
C LYS A 421 -1.00 3.88 -2.24
N VAL A 422 0.27 4.26 -2.06
CA VAL A 422 0.68 5.13 -0.94
C VAL A 422 1.59 6.26 -1.39
N VAL A 423 1.18 7.50 -1.14
CA VAL A 423 2.04 8.69 -1.16
C VAL A 423 2.72 8.78 0.21
N GLY A 424 3.94 8.27 0.28
CA GLY A 424 4.73 8.16 1.49
C GLY A 424 5.86 7.15 1.29
N PRO A 425 7.10 7.48 1.66
CA PRO A 425 8.21 6.54 1.53
C PRO A 425 8.03 5.35 2.47
N THR A 426 8.67 4.22 2.13
CA THR A 426 8.73 3.07 3.04
C THR A 426 9.60 3.39 4.26
N LYS A 427 9.50 2.58 5.31
CA LYS A 427 10.28 2.74 6.54
C LYS A 427 11.78 2.89 6.29
N ASN A 428 12.34 2.11 5.37
CA ASN A 428 13.77 2.19 5.02
C ASN A 428 14.13 3.54 4.39
N HIS A 429 13.26 4.04 3.50
CA HIS A 429 13.44 5.35 2.87
C HIS A 429 13.20 6.51 3.85
N ALA A 430 12.29 6.34 4.80
CA ALA A 430 11.98 7.33 5.83
C ALA A 430 13.15 7.57 6.80
N GLN A 431 14.17 6.69 6.83
CA GLN A 431 15.43 6.93 7.54
C GLN A 431 16.11 8.23 7.16
N LEU A 432 15.81 8.77 5.97
CA LEU A 432 16.27 10.09 5.55
C LEU A 432 15.84 11.22 6.51
N GLU A 433 14.69 11.08 7.17
CA GLU A 433 14.24 11.98 8.25
C GLU A 433 14.50 11.38 9.64
N THR A 434 14.22 10.09 9.81
CA THR A 434 14.23 9.47 11.15
C THR A 434 15.64 9.18 11.66
N SER A 435 16.67 9.22 10.81
CA SER A 435 18.07 9.22 11.22
C SER A 435 18.89 10.28 10.48
N LYS A 436 19.30 11.31 11.22
CA LYS A 436 20.25 12.34 10.77
C LYS A 436 21.59 11.70 10.42
N GLY A 437 22.04 10.72 11.22
CA GLY A 437 23.27 9.98 10.94
C GLY A 437 23.22 9.23 9.61
N PHE A 438 22.08 8.60 9.29
CA PHE A 438 21.85 7.95 8.01
C PHE A 438 21.97 8.93 6.84
N THR A 439 21.27 10.08 6.90
CA THR A 439 21.31 11.09 5.84
C THR A 439 22.71 11.59 5.55
N ARG A 440 23.49 11.87 6.61
CA ARG A 440 24.89 12.29 6.46
C ARG A 440 25.73 11.19 5.80
N SER A 441 25.58 9.96 6.26
CA SER A 441 26.31 8.81 5.70
C SER A 441 25.97 8.57 4.24
N LEU A 442 24.68 8.67 3.86
CA LEU A 442 24.22 8.48 2.49
C LEU A 442 24.82 9.52 1.54
N ILE A 443 24.79 10.80 1.92
CA ILE A 443 25.34 11.90 1.11
C ILE A 443 26.86 11.75 0.92
N GLU A 444 27.57 11.25 1.94
CA GLU A 444 29.01 10.99 1.90
C GLU A 444 29.35 9.75 1.05
N GLU A 445 28.67 8.61 1.30
CA GLU A 445 28.86 7.33 0.59
C GLU A 445 28.70 7.48 -0.93
N TYR A 446 27.75 8.31 -1.36
CA TYR A 446 27.45 8.56 -2.77
C TYR A 446 28.10 9.83 -3.34
N ASN A 447 29.02 10.46 -2.60
CA ASN A 447 29.80 11.63 -3.04
C ASN A 447 28.95 12.79 -3.60
N ILE A 448 27.79 13.09 -2.97
CA ILE A 448 26.86 14.13 -3.44
C ILE A 448 27.41 15.55 -3.18
N GLY A 449 28.31 15.68 -2.19
CA GLY A 449 29.07 16.91 -1.91
C GLY A 449 28.27 18.01 -1.21
N ALA A 450 27.15 17.68 -0.57
CA ALA A 450 26.22 18.64 0.02
C ALA A 450 26.21 18.67 1.56
N ASN A 451 26.99 17.81 2.21
CA ASN A 451 27.11 17.79 3.67
C ASN A 451 27.94 18.96 4.20
N PRO A 452 27.61 19.49 5.39
CA PRO A 452 28.60 20.13 6.24
C PRO A 452 29.63 19.10 6.70
N PHE A 453 30.83 19.53 7.09
CA PHE A 453 31.74 18.67 7.85
C PHE A 453 31.02 18.13 9.08
N PHE A 454 31.04 16.81 9.27
CA PHE A 454 30.32 16.15 10.35
C PHE A 454 31.10 14.96 10.90
N LYS A 455 30.78 14.58 12.13
CA LYS A 455 31.22 13.33 12.73
C LYS A 455 30.11 12.76 13.61
N LYS A 456 29.92 11.44 13.54
CA LYS A 456 28.91 10.69 14.31
C LYS A 456 29.50 10.17 15.61
N PHE A 457 28.69 10.13 16.65
CA PHE A 457 29.07 9.68 17.98
C PHE A 457 27.97 8.82 18.60
N ASN A 458 28.41 7.80 19.33
CA ASN A 458 27.59 6.99 20.23
C ASN A 458 28.24 6.87 21.63
N SER A 459 29.36 7.57 21.84
CA SER A 459 30.11 7.63 23.09
C SER A 459 30.83 8.98 23.20
N MET A 460 31.43 9.26 24.36
CA MET A 460 32.22 10.47 24.57
C MET A 460 33.62 10.43 23.91
N GLU A 461 34.02 9.29 23.35
CA GLU A 461 35.31 9.12 22.69
C GLU A 461 35.40 10.01 21.44
N GLY A 462 36.43 10.85 21.36
CA GLY A 462 36.64 11.75 20.22
C GLY A 462 35.77 13.02 20.20
N VAL A 463 34.82 13.17 21.13
CA VAL A 463 33.90 14.32 21.18
C VAL A 463 34.66 15.61 21.46
N LYS A 464 35.51 15.62 22.50
CA LYS A 464 36.25 16.82 22.92
C LYS A 464 37.21 17.31 21.84
N GLU A 465 37.86 16.38 21.14
CA GLU A 465 38.77 16.65 20.04
C GLU A 465 38.01 17.29 18.87
N THR A 466 36.84 16.74 18.53
CA THR A 466 36.01 17.24 17.42
C THR A 466 35.43 18.62 17.72
N LEU A 467 34.95 18.86 18.94
CA LEU A 467 34.45 20.18 19.35
C LEU A 467 35.56 21.25 19.31
N LYS A 468 36.80 20.88 19.64
CA LYS A 468 37.97 21.77 19.51
C LYS A 468 38.31 22.04 18.04
N GLN A 469 38.28 21.01 17.19
CA GLN A 469 38.58 21.12 15.76
C GLN A 469 37.63 22.09 15.05
N TYR A 470 36.36 22.13 15.42
CA TYR A 470 35.39 23.06 14.84
C TYR A 470 35.43 24.47 15.46
N GLU A 471 36.40 24.79 16.32
CA GLU A 471 36.72 26.15 16.79
C GLU A 471 35.50 27.03 17.15
N LYS A 472 34.59 26.53 17.99
CA LYS A 472 33.39 27.28 18.42
C LYS A 472 32.42 27.61 17.25
N GLN A 473 32.44 26.81 16.20
CA GLN A 473 31.53 26.89 15.05
C GLN A 473 30.94 25.50 14.79
N PHE A 474 30.16 25.00 15.74
CA PHE A 474 29.55 23.68 15.64
C PHE A 474 28.08 23.64 16.04
N VAL A 475 27.42 22.58 15.59
CA VAL A 475 26.04 22.21 15.92
C VAL A 475 26.04 20.78 16.41
N ILE A 476 25.36 20.52 17.53
CA ILE A 476 25.13 19.18 18.06
C ILE A 476 23.68 18.81 17.74
N LYS A 477 23.48 17.66 17.09
CA LYS A 477 22.16 17.16 16.70
C LYS A 477 21.98 15.74 17.23
N ALA A 478 21.02 15.55 18.15
CA ALA A 478 20.60 14.20 18.55
C ALA A 478 20.04 13.46 17.33
N ASP A 479 20.40 12.18 17.17
CA ASP A 479 19.83 11.33 16.13
C ASP A 479 18.40 10.90 16.51
N GLY A 480 17.53 10.68 15.53
CA GLY A 480 16.11 10.39 15.77
C GLY A 480 15.15 11.59 15.66
N LEU A 481 13.87 11.29 15.86
CA LEU A 481 12.75 12.25 15.82
C LEU A 481 12.64 13.03 17.14
N CYS A 482 13.29 14.20 17.20
CA CYS A 482 13.23 15.08 18.38
C CYS A 482 12.31 16.31 18.19
N GLY A 483 11.48 16.35 17.13
CA GLY A 483 10.56 17.45 16.85
C GLY A 483 11.23 18.83 16.78
N GLY A 484 12.45 18.92 16.22
CA GLY A 484 13.24 20.16 16.12
C GLY A 484 13.91 20.63 17.42
N LYS A 485 13.66 19.98 18.55
CA LYS A 485 14.20 20.36 19.89
C LYS A 485 15.57 19.77 20.20
N GLY A 486 15.99 18.75 19.45
CA GLY A 486 17.27 18.06 19.63
C GLY A 486 18.47 18.70 18.91
N VAL A 487 18.34 19.95 18.46
CA VAL A 487 19.39 20.68 17.73
C VAL A 487 19.90 21.83 18.58
N VAL A 488 21.19 21.82 18.87
CA VAL A 488 21.85 22.79 19.75
C VAL A 488 23.03 23.44 19.02
N VAL A 489 22.94 24.75 18.82
CA VAL A 489 23.90 25.54 18.02
C VAL A 489 24.82 26.35 18.93
N TRP A 490 26.13 26.32 18.66
CA TRP A 490 27.10 27.16 19.36
C TRP A 490 26.82 28.65 19.16
N GLY A 491 26.91 29.42 20.25
CA GLY A 491 26.68 30.86 20.27
C GLY A 491 25.21 31.22 20.46
N ASP A 492 24.29 30.34 20.09
CA ASP A 492 22.85 30.57 20.24
C ASP A 492 22.33 29.88 21.50
N HIS A 493 22.52 28.57 21.58
CA HIS A 493 22.00 27.70 22.65
C HIS A 493 23.08 27.32 23.66
N ILE A 494 24.29 27.04 23.17
CA ILE A 494 25.47 26.73 24.00
C ILE A 494 26.36 27.96 24.06
N LYS A 495 26.77 28.34 25.27
CA LYS A 495 27.61 29.52 25.53
C LYS A 495 29.04 29.15 25.96
N SER A 496 29.28 27.90 26.33
CA SER A 496 30.60 27.42 26.77
C SER A 496 30.92 26.00 26.30
N MET A 497 32.20 25.65 26.26
CA MET A 497 32.63 24.30 25.87
C MET A 497 32.19 23.24 26.91
N ASP A 498 32.14 23.62 28.19
CA ASP A 498 31.66 22.73 29.26
C ASP A 498 30.18 22.42 29.11
N GLU A 499 29.36 23.39 28.69
CA GLU A 499 27.95 23.14 28.35
C GLU A 499 27.81 22.18 27.16
N ALA A 500 28.64 22.34 26.12
CA ALA A 500 28.64 21.44 24.97
C ALA A 500 28.98 19.99 25.38
N ILE A 501 30.02 19.83 26.19
CA ILE A 501 30.47 18.52 26.69
C ILE A 501 29.39 17.89 27.57
N LYS A 502 28.83 18.63 28.52
CA LYS A 502 27.73 18.14 29.39
C LYS A 502 26.50 17.74 28.59
N HIS A 503 26.17 18.48 27.54
CA HIS A 503 25.08 18.11 26.66
C HIS A 503 25.35 16.78 25.94
N CYS A 504 26.55 16.59 25.40
CA CYS A 504 26.95 15.31 24.80
C CYS A 504 26.94 14.16 25.82
N GLU A 505 27.41 14.40 27.05
CA GLU A 505 27.36 13.42 28.15
C GLU A 505 25.93 13.00 28.48
N SER A 506 24.97 13.94 28.46
CA SER A 506 23.53 13.63 28.63
C SER A 506 23.02 12.72 27.52
N LEU A 507 23.33 13.05 26.25
CA LEU A 507 22.91 12.24 25.10
C LEU A 507 23.46 10.81 25.19
N VAL A 508 24.75 10.66 25.51
CA VAL A 508 25.37 9.33 25.70
C VAL A 508 24.73 8.57 26.86
N LYS A 509 24.46 9.25 27.98
CA LYS A 509 23.80 8.63 29.15
C LYS A 509 22.37 8.17 28.85
N GLU A 510 21.67 8.88 27.96
CA GLU A 510 20.35 8.50 27.45
C GLU A 510 20.42 7.38 26.39
N GLY A 511 21.62 6.95 26.00
CA GLY A 511 21.84 5.94 24.97
C GLY A 511 21.58 6.46 23.55
N ALA A 512 21.55 7.77 23.35
CA ALA A 512 21.29 8.40 22.07
C ALA A 512 22.56 8.52 21.23
N GLU A 513 22.46 8.18 19.95
CA GLU A 513 23.46 8.58 18.95
C GLU A 513 23.27 10.06 18.59
N PHE A 514 24.34 10.73 18.18
CA PHE A 514 24.28 12.14 17.79
C PHE A 514 25.37 12.49 16.78
N VAL A 515 25.18 13.62 16.11
CA VAL A 515 26.10 14.16 15.11
C VAL A 515 26.61 15.51 15.60
N ILE A 516 27.91 15.75 15.47
CA ILE A 516 28.52 17.06 15.60
C ILE A 516 28.88 17.55 14.19
N GLU A 517 28.32 18.68 13.80
CA GLU A 517 28.48 19.29 12.47
C GLU A 517 29.16 20.66 12.60
N GLU A 518 29.84 21.12 11.56
CA GLU A 518 30.21 22.53 11.46
C GLU A 518 28.96 23.42 11.41
N LYS A 519 29.09 24.64 11.93
CA LYS A 519 28.03 25.66 11.84
C LYS A 519 28.07 26.32 10.47
N LEU A 520 27.07 26.03 9.64
CA LEU A 520 26.88 26.71 8.37
C LEU A 520 26.41 28.16 8.57
N ILE A 521 26.97 29.07 7.78
CA ILE A 521 26.63 30.50 7.78
C ILE A 521 25.99 30.85 6.43
N GLY A 522 24.77 31.40 6.49
CA GLY A 522 23.98 31.69 5.30
C GLY A 522 22.52 32.00 5.65
N GLU A 523 21.65 31.88 4.64
CA GLU A 523 20.19 31.94 4.82
C GLU A 523 19.54 30.59 4.52
N GLU A 524 18.64 30.16 5.40
CA GLU A 524 17.91 28.89 5.29
C GLU A 524 16.75 29.01 4.31
N PHE A 525 16.53 27.94 3.53
CA PHE A 525 15.34 27.77 2.69
C PHE A 525 14.99 26.28 2.54
N SER A 526 13.75 26.02 2.19
CA SER A 526 13.20 24.68 1.96
C SER A 526 12.86 24.53 0.49
N LEU A 527 13.30 23.42 -0.11
CA LEU A 527 12.90 23.00 -1.45
C LEU A 527 12.27 21.62 -1.37
N ILE A 528 10.95 21.57 -1.58
CA ILE A 528 10.15 20.36 -1.49
C ILE A 528 9.82 19.88 -2.92
N SER A 529 9.78 18.57 -3.12
CA SER A 529 9.53 17.96 -4.43
C SER A 529 8.52 16.83 -4.34
N PHE A 530 7.61 16.74 -5.31
CA PHE A 530 6.94 15.48 -5.61
C PHE A 530 7.93 14.57 -6.35
N THR A 531 7.99 13.30 -5.99
CA THR A 531 8.83 12.33 -6.72
C THR A 531 8.23 10.93 -6.71
N ASP A 532 8.37 10.25 -7.85
CA ASP A 532 8.11 8.81 -8.01
C ASP A 532 9.39 7.96 -7.89
N GLY A 533 10.50 8.61 -7.49
CA GLY A 533 11.84 8.04 -7.31
C GLY A 533 12.72 8.16 -8.55
N LYS A 534 12.18 8.55 -9.70
CA LYS A 534 12.95 8.79 -10.93
C LYS A 534 12.73 10.19 -11.49
N ASN A 535 11.51 10.70 -11.37
CA ASN A 535 11.09 11.98 -11.89
C ASN A 535 10.76 12.92 -10.74
N PHE A 536 10.90 14.23 -10.99
CA PHE A 536 10.72 15.26 -9.98
C PHE A 536 9.83 16.38 -10.48
N ILE A 537 8.97 16.85 -9.59
CA ILE A 537 8.30 18.13 -9.72
C ILE A 537 8.71 18.95 -8.50
N HIS A 538 9.67 19.84 -8.69
CA HIS A 538 10.14 20.75 -7.66
C HIS A 538 9.13 21.88 -7.47
N MET A 539 8.80 22.17 -6.21
CA MET A 539 7.85 23.20 -5.83
C MET A 539 8.55 24.55 -5.61
N PRO A 540 7.81 25.67 -5.49
CA PRO A 540 8.38 26.97 -5.11
C PRO A 540 9.24 26.90 -3.84
N ALA A 541 10.30 27.69 -3.77
CA ALA A 541 11.14 27.79 -2.57
C ALA A 541 10.41 28.49 -1.43
N VAL A 542 10.52 27.96 -0.22
CA VAL A 542 9.85 28.49 0.98
C VAL A 542 10.88 28.77 2.06
N GLN A 543 10.77 29.88 2.79
CA GLN A 543 11.55 30.10 4.01
C GLN A 543 10.69 29.85 5.25
N ASP A 544 11.11 28.91 6.11
CA ASP A 544 10.52 28.65 7.43
C ASP A 544 11.19 29.46 8.54
N HIS A 545 10.42 29.75 9.61
CA HIS A 545 10.85 30.49 10.78
C HIS A 545 10.69 29.63 12.04
N LYS A 546 11.71 28.83 12.35
CA LYS A 546 11.68 27.89 13.48
C LYS A 546 11.66 28.56 14.85
N ARG A 547 12.13 29.81 14.97
CA ARG A 547 12.32 30.50 16.27
C ARG A 547 11.02 31.10 16.78
N ALA A 548 10.75 30.90 18.08
CA ALA A 548 9.47 31.24 18.71
C ALA A 548 9.13 32.74 18.73
N HIS A 549 10.14 33.62 18.78
CA HIS A 549 9.95 35.06 18.97
C HIS A 549 10.58 35.90 17.85
N GLU A 550 10.16 37.16 17.77
CA GLU A 550 10.63 38.13 16.78
C GLU A 550 12.16 38.24 16.75
N GLY A 551 12.68 38.57 15.56
CA GLY A 551 14.13 38.67 15.35
C GLY A 551 14.89 37.35 15.49
N ASP A 552 14.16 36.23 15.37
CA ASP A 552 14.67 34.86 15.43
C ASP A 552 15.24 34.46 16.80
N THR A 553 14.55 34.91 17.85
CA THR A 553 14.91 34.66 19.25
C THR A 553 13.98 33.62 19.91
N GLY A 554 14.29 33.22 21.15
CA GLY A 554 13.53 32.18 21.87
C GLY A 554 13.89 30.75 21.48
N PRO A 555 13.22 29.71 21.99
CA PRO A 555 13.51 28.31 21.63
C PRO A 555 13.14 27.97 20.18
N ASN A 556 13.71 26.89 19.65
CA ASN A 556 13.26 26.27 18.40
C ASN A 556 11.85 25.66 18.57
N THR A 557 11.06 25.77 17.51
CA THR A 557 9.70 25.25 17.39
C THR A 557 9.60 24.37 16.14
N GLY A 558 8.41 23.84 15.86
CA GLY A 558 8.16 23.17 14.58
C GLY A 558 8.04 24.13 13.38
N GLY A 559 8.06 25.45 13.59
CA GLY A 559 7.84 26.49 12.58
C GLY A 559 6.73 27.45 13.00
N MET A 560 7.03 28.74 13.11
CA MET A 560 6.11 29.83 13.49
C MET A 560 5.43 30.48 12.27
N GLY A 561 5.92 30.19 11.06
CA GLY A 561 5.38 30.73 9.83
C GLY A 561 6.39 30.67 8.69
N THR A 562 5.89 30.86 7.49
CA THR A 562 6.60 30.61 6.24
C THR A 562 6.21 31.63 5.19
N TYR A 563 7.09 31.90 4.23
CA TYR A 563 6.73 32.66 3.03
C TYR A 563 7.40 32.13 1.77
N SER A 564 6.78 32.40 0.63
CA SER A 564 7.28 32.13 -0.73
C SER A 564 7.00 33.35 -1.60
N ASP A 565 7.90 33.66 -2.54
CA ASP A 565 7.72 34.78 -3.47
C ASP A 565 7.00 34.38 -4.76
N ALA A 566 6.46 35.36 -5.50
CA ALA A 566 5.68 35.17 -6.71
C ALA A 566 6.48 34.62 -7.91
N ASN A 567 7.82 34.74 -7.85
CA ASN A 567 8.74 34.18 -8.85
C ASN A 567 9.20 32.75 -8.51
N HIS A 568 8.61 32.12 -7.49
CA HIS A 568 8.93 30.77 -7.00
C HIS A 568 10.36 30.60 -6.42
N SER A 569 11.09 31.69 -6.26
CA SER A 569 12.36 31.77 -5.54
C SER A 569 12.18 32.56 -4.25
N LEU A 570 13.28 32.96 -3.62
CA LEU A 570 13.29 33.86 -2.47
C LEU A 570 14.23 35.05 -2.73
N PRO A 571 13.92 36.25 -2.20
CA PRO A 571 14.64 37.49 -2.54
C PRO A 571 16.15 37.50 -2.26
N PHE A 572 16.65 36.58 -1.44
CA PHE A 572 18.06 36.45 -1.05
C PHE A 572 18.76 35.24 -1.71
N LEU A 573 18.07 34.48 -2.56
CA LEU A 573 18.62 33.33 -3.29
C LEU A 573 19.00 33.71 -4.71
N SER A 574 20.05 33.08 -5.26
CA SER A 574 20.30 33.08 -6.70
C SER A 574 19.74 31.83 -7.37
N ASP A 575 19.52 31.89 -8.68
CA ASP A 575 19.05 30.73 -9.47
C ASP A 575 19.96 29.51 -9.28
N SER A 576 21.27 29.73 -9.12
CA SER A 576 22.24 28.68 -8.83
C SER A 576 21.98 27.94 -7.51
N ASP A 577 21.44 28.62 -6.50
CA ASP A 577 21.12 27.97 -5.21
C ASP A 577 19.94 27.01 -5.40
N ILE A 578 18.94 27.43 -6.16
CA ILE A 578 17.76 26.61 -6.48
C ILE A 578 18.15 25.42 -7.35
N GLU A 579 18.91 25.62 -8.43
CA GLU A 579 19.36 24.52 -9.29
C GLU A 579 20.25 23.53 -8.52
N ARG A 580 21.11 24.03 -7.63
CA ARG A 580 21.93 23.17 -6.78
C ARG A 580 21.06 22.35 -5.81
N ALA A 581 20.04 22.95 -5.19
CA ALA A 581 19.12 22.23 -4.32
C ALA A 581 18.31 21.16 -5.07
N LYS A 582 17.87 21.43 -6.31
CA LYS A 582 17.20 20.44 -7.18
C LYS A 582 18.11 19.25 -7.45
N GLU A 583 19.33 19.51 -7.91
CA GLU A 583 20.34 18.49 -8.20
C GLU A 583 20.63 17.63 -6.97
N ILE A 584 20.74 18.23 -5.78
CA ILE A 584 20.97 17.49 -4.53
C ILE A 584 19.78 16.56 -4.22
N ASN A 585 18.53 17.05 -4.32
CA ASN A 585 17.34 16.24 -4.12
C ASN A 585 17.27 15.04 -5.07
N GLU A 586 17.55 15.26 -6.35
CA GLU A 586 17.57 14.21 -7.38
C GLU A 586 18.64 13.15 -7.08
N LYS A 587 19.87 13.58 -6.75
CA LYS A 587 20.97 12.68 -6.39
C LYS A 587 20.70 11.89 -5.11
N VAL A 588 20.06 12.50 -4.11
CA VAL A 588 19.72 11.81 -2.86
C VAL A 588 18.67 10.72 -3.10
N ALA A 589 17.65 10.96 -3.90
CA ALA A 589 16.68 9.93 -4.23
C ALA A 589 17.29 8.80 -5.06
N GLN A 590 18.20 9.12 -5.99
CA GLN A 590 18.95 8.11 -6.73
C GLN A 590 19.82 7.26 -5.79
N ALA A 591 20.52 7.88 -4.84
CA ALA A 591 21.31 7.17 -3.84
C ALA A 591 20.44 6.23 -2.97
N LEU A 592 19.23 6.66 -2.60
CA LEU A 592 18.27 5.82 -1.91
C LEU A 592 17.83 4.61 -2.75
N HIS A 593 17.57 4.84 -4.04
CA HIS A 593 17.23 3.76 -4.98
C HIS A 593 18.37 2.74 -5.09
N ASP A 594 19.59 3.21 -5.27
CA ASP A 594 20.78 2.36 -5.40
C ASP A 594 21.03 1.56 -4.11
N LYS A 595 20.78 2.16 -2.93
CA LYS A 595 20.97 1.51 -1.64
C LYS A 595 19.90 0.46 -1.31
N PHE A 596 18.64 0.70 -1.65
CA PHE A 596 17.51 -0.14 -1.23
C PHE A 596 16.84 -0.93 -2.37
N GLY A 597 17.27 -0.73 -3.63
CA GLY A 597 16.73 -1.42 -4.81
C GLY A 597 15.28 -1.06 -5.15
N THR A 598 14.69 -0.08 -4.47
CA THR A 598 13.29 0.35 -4.65
C THR A 598 13.24 1.89 -4.67
N PRO A 599 12.29 2.50 -5.39
CA PRO A 599 12.24 3.96 -5.52
C PRO A 599 11.67 4.65 -4.26
N TYR A 600 12.19 5.84 -3.94
CA TYR A 600 11.55 6.75 -3.00
C TYR A 600 10.30 7.36 -3.66
N GLN A 601 9.11 7.07 -3.13
CA GLN A 601 7.84 7.60 -3.69
C GLN A 601 7.12 8.45 -2.65
N GLY A 602 6.89 9.72 -2.97
CA GLY A 602 6.17 10.63 -2.09
C GLY A 602 6.68 12.05 -2.17
N ILE A 603 6.81 12.67 -1.00
CA ILE A 603 7.24 14.06 -0.84
C ILE A 603 8.67 14.05 -0.32
N LEU A 604 9.61 14.64 -1.06
CA LEU A 604 10.98 14.80 -0.64
C LEU A 604 11.21 16.26 -0.24
N TYR A 605 11.42 16.50 1.06
CA TYR A 605 11.72 17.82 1.60
C TYR A 605 13.22 17.92 1.80
N GLY A 606 13.88 18.84 1.09
CA GLY A 606 15.25 19.25 1.41
C GLY A 606 15.25 20.59 2.14
N GLY A 607 15.80 20.62 3.36
CA GLY A 607 16.12 21.84 4.09
C GLY A 607 17.56 22.25 3.80
N PHE A 608 17.75 23.44 3.25
CA PHE A 608 19.02 23.90 2.69
C PHE A 608 19.49 25.21 3.33
N MET A 609 20.80 25.44 3.27
CA MET A 609 21.44 26.71 3.59
C MET A 609 22.12 27.25 2.32
N ALA A 610 21.75 28.46 1.91
CA ALA A 610 22.51 29.22 0.91
C ALA A 610 23.71 29.88 1.60
N THR A 611 24.91 29.33 1.40
CA THR A 611 26.15 29.80 2.05
C THR A 611 26.90 30.81 1.18
N ILE A 612 28.09 31.25 1.59
CA ILE A 612 28.92 32.15 0.77
C ILE A 612 29.16 31.64 -0.67
N ASN A 613 29.40 30.34 -0.86
CA ASN A 613 29.86 29.79 -2.15
C ASN A 613 29.05 28.58 -2.65
N ASP A 614 28.13 28.03 -1.86
CA ASP A 614 27.41 26.79 -2.22
C ASP A 614 26.06 26.68 -1.49
N THR A 615 25.22 25.73 -1.91
CA THR A 615 24.03 25.31 -1.20
C THR A 615 24.28 23.98 -0.47
N LYS A 616 24.09 23.97 0.86
CA LYS A 616 24.37 22.80 1.72
C LYS A 616 23.10 22.26 2.38
N VAL A 617 23.05 20.96 2.63
CA VAL A 617 21.92 20.29 3.29
C VAL A 617 21.98 20.50 4.79
N ILE A 618 20.94 21.11 5.36
CA ILE A 618 20.72 21.21 6.80
C ILE A 618 20.09 19.91 7.33
N GLU A 619 19.04 19.45 6.66
CA GLU A 619 18.27 18.25 6.99
C GLU A 619 17.39 17.82 5.82
N TYR A 620 16.88 16.59 5.90
CA TYR A 620 15.82 16.10 5.03
C TYR A 620 14.58 15.77 5.86
N ASN A 621 13.41 15.97 5.27
CA ASN A 621 12.17 15.41 5.78
C ASN A 621 11.54 14.50 4.71
N ALA A 622 10.85 13.46 5.14
CA ALA A 622 10.31 12.38 4.33
C ALA A 622 8.83 12.61 3.93
N ARG A 623 8.34 13.83 4.16
CA ARG A 623 6.94 14.24 4.06
C ARG A 623 6.85 15.74 3.81
N PHE A 624 5.63 16.27 3.66
CA PHE A 624 5.42 17.71 3.57
C PHE A 624 5.89 18.46 4.84
N GLY A 625 6.44 19.66 4.66
CA GLY A 625 6.74 20.59 5.76
C GLY A 625 5.48 21.13 6.44
N ASP A 626 5.61 21.58 7.68
CA ASP A 626 4.54 22.26 8.42
C ASP A 626 5.16 23.47 9.14
N PRO A 627 5.02 24.71 8.63
CA PRO A 627 3.90 25.18 7.79
C PRO A 627 4.04 25.17 6.26
N GLU A 628 5.14 24.69 5.68
CA GLU A 628 5.42 24.86 4.24
C GLU A 628 4.32 24.28 3.32
N ALA A 629 3.65 23.21 3.72
CA ALA A 629 2.54 22.62 2.97
C ALA A 629 1.43 23.61 2.63
N MET A 630 1.13 24.56 3.52
CA MET A 630 0.08 25.55 3.30
C MET A 630 0.45 26.47 2.13
N ASN A 631 1.69 26.95 2.06
CA ASN A 631 2.18 27.77 0.95
C ASN A 631 2.07 26.99 -0.36
N LEU A 632 2.62 25.78 -0.38
CA LEU A 632 2.81 25.01 -1.60
C LEU A 632 1.51 24.46 -2.18
N LEU A 633 0.63 23.93 -1.33
CA LEU A 633 -0.66 23.38 -1.78
C LEU A 633 -1.67 24.49 -2.14
N THR A 634 -1.57 25.69 -1.55
CA THR A 634 -2.38 26.84 -1.99
C THR A 634 -1.91 27.39 -3.34
N LEU A 635 -0.60 27.36 -3.60
CA LEU A 635 -0.03 27.78 -4.88
C LEU A 635 -0.21 26.74 -5.99
N LEU A 636 -0.39 25.46 -5.65
CA LEU A 636 -0.58 24.40 -6.64
C LEU A 636 -1.85 24.65 -7.46
N ASP A 637 -1.69 24.85 -8.76
CA ASP A 637 -2.79 25.08 -9.71
C ASP A 637 -3.26 23.77 -10.36
N SER A 638 -2.36 22.79 -10.46
CA SER A 638 -2.66 21.46 -10.98
C SER A 638 -3.39 20.57 -9.97
N ASP A 639 -3.97 19.48 -10.48
CA ASP A 639 -4.75 18.56 -9.65
C ASP A 639 -3.84 17.71 -8.74
N PHE A 640 -3.99 17.90 -7.43
CA PHE A 640 -3.18 17.19 -6.45
C PHE A 640 -3.41 15.67 -6.45
N VAL A 641 -4.64 15.21 -6.72
CA VAL A 641 -4.94 13.77 -6.74
C VAL A 641 -4.33 13.11 -7.97
N GLU A 642 -4.31 13.79 -9.12
CA GLU A 642 -3.62 13.32 -10.32
C GLU A 642 -2.11 13.14 -10.06
N ILE A 643 -1.49 14.14 -9.43
CA ILE A 643 -0.08 14.08 -9.02
C ILE A 643 0.14 12.91 -8.05
N ALA A 644 -0.72 12.76 -7.04
CA ALA A 644 -0.62 11.68 -6.05
C ALA A 644 -0.71 10.29 -6.70
N GLN A 645 -1.62 10.09 -7.65
CA GLN A 645 -1.70 8.84 -8.42
C GLN A 645 -0.42 8.62 -9.23
N ALA A 646 0.06 9.63 -9.95
CA ALA A 646 1.27 9.54 -10.77
C ALA A 646 2.54 9.21 -9.96
N ILE A 647 2.67 9.75 -8.73
CA ILE A 647 3.72 9.37 -7.78
C ILE A 647 3.70 7.85 -7.54
N THR A 648 2.53 7.30 -7.22
CA THR A 648 2.40 5.89 -6.84
C THR A 648 2.55 4.94 -8.04
N GLU A 649 2.25 5.42 -9.24
CA GLU A 649 2.29 4.64 -10.49
C GLU A 649 3.63 4.73 -11.23
N GLY A 650 4.55 5.59 -10.79
CA GLY A 650 5.83 5.77 -11.50
C GLY A 650 5.70 6.51 -12.82
N THR A 651 4.72 7.42 -12.92
CA THR A 651 4.36 8.12 -14.17
C THR A 651 4.38 9.64 -14.00
N LEU A 652 5.13 10.15 -13.02
CA LEU A 652 5.12 11.59 -12.70
C LEU A 652 5.60 12.47 -13.86
N ASN A 653 6.47 11.95 -14.74
CA ASN A 653 6.88 12.62 -15.98
C ASN A 653 5.73 12.88 -16.98
N LYS A 654 4.58 12.24 -16.84
CA LYS A 654 3.40 12.46 -17.68
C LYS A 654 2.50 13.59 -17.17
N VAL A 655 2.69 14.02 -15.93
CA VAL A 655 1.90 15.07 -15.31
C VAL A 655 2.62 16.41 -15.46
N LYS A 656 1.90 17.43 -15.94
CA LYS A 656 2.39 18.81 -15.98
C LYS A 656 1.86 19.57 -14.77
N ALA A 657 2.65 19.64 -13.71
CA ALA A 657 2.30 20.46 -12.56
C ALA A 657 2.71 21.93 -12.76
N SER A 658 1.84 22.84 -12.37
CA SER A 658 2.06 24.28 -12.36
C SER A 658 1.66 24.89 -11.02
N PHE A 659 2.34 25.96 -10.66
CA PHE A 659 2.08 26.75 -9.46
C PHE A 659 1.73 28.19 -9.86
N LYS A 660 0.81 28.82 -9.13
CA LYS A 660 0.41 30.20 -9.34
C LYS A 660 1.60 31.14 -9.11
N ASN A 661 1.75 32.16 -9.95
CA ASN A 661 2.77 33.19 -9.79
C ASN A 661 2.29 34.24 -8.78
N GLN A 662 2.17 33.83 -7.51
CA GLN A 662 1.72 34.68 -6.40
C GLN A 662 2.59 34.41 -5.19
N ALA A 663 2.79 35.44 -4.37
CA ALA A 663 3.50 35.32 -3.10
C ALA A 663 2.53 34.84 -2.00
N THR A 664 3.07 34.10 -1.04
CA THR A 664 2.32 33.60 0.13
C THR A 664 3.04 33.95 1.42
N VAL A 665 2.28 34.28 2.46
CA VAL A 665 2.77 34.41 3.83
C VAL A 665 1.83 33.66 4.75
N CYS A 666 2.36 32.65 5.44
CA CYS A 666 1.66 31.87 6.44
C CYS A 666 2.20 32.21 7.82
N LYS A 667 1.33 32.55 8.77
CA LYS A 667 1.69 32.81 10.16
C LYS A 667 0.90 31.87 11.08
N TYR A 668 1.58 31.26 12.04
CA TYR A 668 0.93 30.41 13.03
C TYR A 668 0.46 31.22 14.23
N LEU A 669 -0.81 31.04 14.57
CA LEU A 669 -1.36 31.34 15.88
C LEU A 669 -1.13 30.15 16.80
N VAL A 670 -0.32 30.37 17.82
CA VAL A 670 0.03 29.40 18.87
C VAL A 670 -0.57 29.87 20.20
N PRO A 671 -0.85 28.97 21.15
CA PRO A 671 -1.24 29.34 22.51
C PRO A 671 -0.17 30.18 23.20
N LEU A 672 -0.59 31.11 24.07
CA LEU A 672 0.33 31.83 24.94
C LEU A 672 1.22 30.84 25.72
N GLY A 673 2.53 31.12 25.76
CA GLY A 673 3.53 30.29 26.44
C GLY A 673 4.09 29.12 25.62
N TYR A 674 3.63 28.91 24.38
CA TYR A 674 4.26 27.97 23.44
C TYR A 674 5.73 28.35 23.17
N PRO A 675 6.68 27.40 23.05
CA PRO A 675 6.48 25.94 23.03
C PRO A 675 6.59 25.23 24.39
N ASN A 676 6.90 25.95 25.47
CA ASN A 676 7.31 25.34 26.74
C ASN A 676 6.18 25.23 27.77
N ARG A 677 5.36 26.27 27.92
CA ARG A 677 4.28 26.36 28.93
C ARG A 677 2.97 26.82 28.28
N SER A 678 2.59 26.16 27.20
CA SER A 678 1.39 26.49 26.42
C SER A 678 0.12 26.42 27.28
N VAL A 679 -0.69 27.47 27.22
CA VAL A 679 -2.08 27.44 27.71
C VAL A 679 -2.87 26.41 26.90
N LYS A 680 -3.78 25.69 27.56
CA LYS A 680 -4.66 24.68 26.95
C LYS A 680 -6.12 24.96 27.31
N ASN A 681 -7.04 24.37 26.56
CA ASN A 681 -8.49 24.39 26.83
C ASN A 681 -9.05 25.82 26.90
N PHE A 682 -8.78 26.62 25.87
CA PHE A 682 -9.35 27.96 25.74
C PHE A 682 -10.11 28.10 24.42
N GLU A 683 -11.15 28.91 24.44
CA GLU A 683 -11.97 29.19 23.26
C GLU A 683 -11.20 30.01 22.23
N ILE A 684 -11.37 29.64 20.96
CA ILE A 684 -10.89 30.37 19.80
C ILE A 684 -12.11 30.73 18.95
N ASP A 685 -12.27 32.01 18.64
CA ASP A 685 -13.31 32.48 17.73
C ASP A 685 -12.68 32.94 16.41
N ILE A 686 -13.12 32.32 15.32
CA ILE A 686 -12.70 32.61 13.94
C ILE A 686 -13.85 33.21 13.10
N SER A 687 -15.00 33.50 13.71
CA SER A 687 -16.24 33.90 13.00
C SER A 687 -16.12 35.22 12.24
N GLN A 688 -15.25 36.12 12.71
CA GLN A 688 -14.98 37.42 12.07
C GLN A 688 -13.84 37.38 11.07
N CYS A 689 -13.18 36.23 10.89
CA CYS A 689 -12.04 36.13 9.98
C CYS A 689 -12.50 36.32 8.52
N PRO A 690 -11.87 37.23 7.76
CA PRO A 690 -12.28 37.51 6.39
C PRO A 690 -12.02 36.32 5.46
N LYS A 691 -12.77 36.23 4.37
CA LYS A 691 -12.69 35.10 3.41
C LYS A 691 -11.52 35.19 2.43
N ASP A 692 -10.78 36.29 2.44
CA ASP A 692 -9.64 36.53 1.54
C ASP A 692 -8.30 35.99 2.10
N VAL A 693 -8.34 35.30 3.25
CA VAL A 693 -7.25 34.51 3.81
C VAL A 693 -7.65 33.04 3.89
N GLU A 694 -6.65 32.16 3.79
CA GLU A 694 -6.83 30.73 4.01
C GLU A 694 -6.53 30.37 5.47
N LEU A 695 -7.44 29.60 6.09
CA LEU A 695 -7.27 29.08 7.43
C LEU A 695 -7.01 27.57 7.42
N PHE A 696 -6.01 27.14 8.19
CA PHE A 696 -5.67 25.73 8.38
C PHE A 696 -5.58 25.42 9.87
N LEU A 697 -6.61 24.75 10.37
CA LEU A 697 -6.68 24.27 11.75
C LEU A 697 -5.67 23.15 12.02
N GLY A 698 -4.98 23.23 13.15
CA GLY A 698 -3.98 22.27 13.63
C GLY A 698 -4.35 21.69 14.99
N ALA A 699 -3.65 22.08 16.05
CA ALA A 699 -3.87 21.62 17.42
C ALA A 699 -5.07 22.33 18.09
N VAL A 700 -6.26 21.99 17.61
CA VAL A 700 -7.56 22.44 18.10
C VAL A 700 -8.48 21.25 18.34
N ASP A 701 -9.62 21.48 18.97
CA ASP A 701 -10.70 20.53 19.22
C ASP A 701 -12.05 21.25 19.03
N TYR A 702 -13.15 20.50 18.96
CA TYR A 702 -14.49 21.07 18.83
C TYR A 702 -15.42 20.51 19.90
N ARG A 703 -15.83 21.35 20.85
CA ARG A 703 -16.65 20.97 22.00
C ARG A 703 -17.73 22.01 22.24
N ASP A 704 -18.96 21.56 22.48
CA ASP A 704 -20.11 22.42 22.79
C ASP A 704 -20.33 23.56 21.77
N GLY A 705 -20.13 23.28 20.48
CA GLY A 705 -20.28 24.24 19.39
C GLY A 705 -19.11 25.23 19.25
N LYS A 706 -18.05 25.08 20.03
CA LYS A 706 -16.91 26.01 20.12
C LYS A 706 -15.60 25.35 19.69
N LEU A 707 -14.74 26.15 19.04
CA LEU A 707 -13.37 25.74 18.71
C LEU A 707 -12.47 25.95 19.93
N ILE A 708 -11.72 24.92 20.32
CA ILE A 708 -10.91 24.94 21.54
C ILE A 708 -9.44 24.67 21.22
N GLY A 709 -8.53 25.53 21.69
CA GLY A 709 -7.08 25.29 21.54
C GLY A 709 -6.55 24.23 22.52
N THR A 710 -5.72 23.30 22.04
CA THR A 710 -5.26 22.11 22.82
C THR A 710 -3.81 22.16 23.31
N GLY A 711 -3.04 23.19 22.93
CA GLY A 711 -1.72 23.47 23.53
C GLY A 711 -0.52 23.43 22.60
N SER A 712 -0.73 23.28 21.29
CA SER A 712 0.32 23.41 20.26
C SER A 712 -0.15 24.36 19.17
N ARG A 713 0.57 24.44 18.04
CA ARG A 713 0.24 25.25 16.87
C ARG A 713 -1.23 25.09 16.46
N ALA A 714 -2.05 26.10 16.71
CA ALA A 714 -3.50 25.98 16.69
C ALA A 714 -4.08 26.28 15.31
N ILE A 715 -3.70 27.41 14.72
CA ILE A 715 -4.25 27.86 13.43
C ILE A 715 -3.13 28.47 12.60
N ALA A 716 -2.96 28.00 11.38
CA ALA A 716 -2.15 28.68 10.36
C ALA A 716 -3.05 29.58 9.52
N VAL A 717 -2.67 30.86 9.41
CA VAL A 717 -3.36 31.87 8.59
C VAL A 717 -2.46 32.22 7.42
N LEU A 718 -2.95 32.03 6.21
CA LEU A 718 -2.21 32.27 4.98
C LEU A 718 -2.85 33.38 4.16
N GLY A 719 -2.05 34.41 3.87
CA GLY A 719 -2.37 35.45 2.90
C GLY A 719 -1.70 35.17 1.55
N LEU A 720 -2.38 35.55 0.47
CA LEU A 720 -1.93 35.43 -0.92
C LEU A 720 -1.95 36.80 -1.60
N GLY A 721 -0.87 37.17 -2.30
CA GLY A 721 -0.76 38.48 -2.94
C GLY A 721 0.21 38.48 -4.12
N ASP A 722 0.31 39.59 -4.83
CA ASP A 722 1.24 39.70 -5.97
C ASP A 722 2.68 39.93 -5.47
N THR A 723 2.82 40.35 -4.22
CA THR A 723 4.11 40.49 -3.52
C THR A 723 4.03 39.92 -2.11
N ILE A 724 5.19 39.58 -1.52
CA ILE A 724 5.25 39.07 -0.13
C ILE A 724 4.62 40.08 0.85
N THR A 725 4.83 41.39 0.63
CA THR A 725 4.26 42.46 1.48
C THR A 725 2.73 42.50 1.44
N GLU A 726 2.12 42.25 0.28
CA GLU A 726 0.66 42.17 0.18
C GLU A 726 0.10 40.91 0.85
N ALA A 727 0.75 39.77 0.63
CA ALA A 727 0.40 38.51 1.27
C ALA A 727 0.50 38.62 2.81
N GLU A 728 1.56 39.25 3.32
CA GLU A 728 1.77 39.53 4.74
C GLU A 728 0.64 40.38 5.34
N LYS A 729 0.30 41.51 4.69
CA LYS A 729 -0.77 42.40 5.15
C LYS A 729 -2.13 41.70 5.21
N LYS A 730 -2.42 40.84 4.23
CA LYS A 730 -3.64 40.02 4.24
C LYS A 730 -3.63 39.03 5.40
N ALA A 731 -2.54 38.30 5.61
CA ALA A 731 -2.41 37.38 6.74
C ALA A 731 -2.61 38.10 8.09
N GLU A 732 -1.98 39.26 8.29
CA GLU A 732 -2.17 40.07 9.51
C GLU A 732 -3.60 40.58 9.67
N ASN A 733 -4.23 41.03 8.60
CA ASN A 733 -5.64 41.44 8.65
C ASN A 733 -6.55 40.26 9.00
N GLY A 734 -6.25 39.06 8.51
CA GLY A 734 -6.94 37.83 8.91
C GLY A 734 -6.80 37.53 10.39
N ILE A 735 -5.56 37.61 10.91
CA ILE A 735 -5.22 37.31 12.30
C ILE A 735 -5.89 38.25 13.30
N LYS A 736 -5.97 39.55 13.00
CA LYS A 736 -6.63 40.55 13.87
C LYS A 736 -8.10 40.22 14.20
N ASN A 737 -8.74 39.41 13.35
CA ASN A 737 -10.13 39.00 13.49
C ASN A 737 -10.29 37.61 14.12
N ILE A 738 -9.21 37.02 14.64
CA ILE A 738 -9.24 35.75 15.38
C ILE A 738 -9.03 36.05 16.85
N TYR A 739 -10.01 35.69 17.68
CA TYR A 739 -9.97 35.93 19.13
C TYR A 739 -9.60 34.66 19.88
N GLY A 740 -8.77 34.79 20.93
CA GLY A 740 -8.38 33.70 21.82
C GLY A 740 -7.09 34.00 22.58
N LYS A 741 -6.65 33.08 23.45
CA LYS A 741 -5.36 33.16 24.16
C LYS A 741 -4.20 32.74 23.24
N LEU A 742 -4.04 33.48 22.15
CA LEU A 742 -3.12 33.17 21.05
C LEU A 742 -2.00 34.23 20.95
N PHE A 743 -0.90 33.82 20.33
CA PHE A 743 0.25 34.62 19.94
C PHE A 743 0.70 34.17 18.54
N HIS A 744 1.20 35.10 17.74
CA HIS A 744 1.90 34.82 16.49
C HIS A 744 3.13 35.73 16.40
N ARG A 745 4.06 35.39 15.49
CA ARG A 745 5.17 36.30 15.16
C ARG A 745 4.73 37.30 14.09
N PRO A 746 4.66 38.61 14.40
CA PRO A 746 4.22 39.61 13.44
C PRO A 746 5.28 39.94 12.38
N ASP A 747 6.56 39.68 12.64
CA ASP A 747 7.67 40.05 11.76
C ASP A 747 7.85 39.12 10.54
N ILE A 748 7.20 37.96 10.50
CA ILE A 748 7.28 37.00 9.39
C ILE A 748 6.72 37.60 8.10
N GLY A 749 7.49 37.54 7.01
CA GLY A 749 7.10 38.10 5.70
C GLY A 749 7.13 39.63 5.63
N THR A 750 7.58 40.32 6.69
CA THR A 750 7.72 41.78 6.67
C THR A 750 8.92 42.20 5.82
N LYS A 751 8.82 43.40 5.23
CA LYS A 751 9.87 44.00 4.43
C LYS A 751 11.20 44.12 5.19
N ASP A 752 11.15 44.49 6.46
CA ASP A 752 12.35 44.67 7.29
C ASP A 752 13.09 43.36 7.53
N LEU A 753 12.35 42.27 7.84
CA LEU A 753 12.95 40.95 8.01
C LEU A 753 13.56 40.43 6.71
N ILE A 754 12.88 40.59 5.59
CA ILE A 754 13.39 40.15 4.29
C ILE A 754 14.63 40.96 3.88
N ASN A 755 14.60 42.29 4.03
CA ASN A 755 15.75 43.13 3.74
C ASN A 755 16.94 42.83 4.65
N LYS A 756 16.72 42.38 5.90
CA LYS A 756 17.79 41.86 6.76
C LYS A 756 18.46 40.63 6.16
N ARG A 757 17.69 39.69 5.58
CA ARG A 757 18.23 38.48 4.93
C ARG A 757 19.00 38.82 3.66
N ILE A 758 18.46 39.72 2.84
CA ILE A 758 19.14 40.26 1.65
C ILE A 758 20.46 40.92 2.02
N LYS A 759 20.48 41.77 3.05
CA LYS A 759 21.70 42.42 3.54
C LYS A 759 22.73 41.41 4.05
N HIS A 760 22.30 40.38 4.76
CA HIS A 760 23.19 39.32 5.23
C HIS A 760 23.84 38.58 4.06
N MET A 761 23.05 38.14 3.06
CA MET A 761 23.59 37.50 1.86
C MET A 761 24.47 38.43 1.03
N ASN A 762 24.16 39.72 0.98
CA ASN A 762 25.00 40.75 0.35
C ASN A 762 26.33 40.95 1.06
N LEU A 763 26.36 40.90 2.39
CA LEU A 763 27.62 40.93 3.16
C LEU A 763 28.47 39.68 2.90
N LEU A 764 27.84 38.51 2.76
CA LEU A 764 28.55 37.26 2.46
C LEU A 764 29.04 37.20 1.01
N ARG A 765 28.23 37.65 0.04
CA ARG A 765 28.46 37.43 -1.41
C ARG A 765 28.79 38.68 -2.23
N GLY A 766 28.93 39.84 -1.59
CA GLY A 766 29.39 41.09 -2.23
C GLY A 766 28.31 41.92 -2.96
N ASN A 767 27.18 42.22 -2.29
CA ASN A 767 26.13 43.14 -2.77
C ASN A 767 25.43 42.75 -4.10
N LYS A 768 25.10 41.48 -4.30
CA LYS A 768 24.46 40.96 -5.52
C LYS A 768 22.93 41.12 -5.56
N TYR A 769 22.27 41.26 -4.42
CA TYR A 769 20.81 41.22 -4.27
C TYR A 769 20.25 42.63 -4.00
N LYS A 770 19.07 42.94 -4.56
CA LYS A 770 18.40 44.23 -4.37
C LYS A 770 17.39 44.15 -3.24
N GLU A 771 17.42 45.12 -2.32
CA GLU A 771 16.40 45.27 -1.29
C GLU A 771 15.01 45.47 -1.90
N ILE A 772 13.99 44.94 -1.22
CA ILE A 772 12.59 45.13 -1.60
C ILE A 772 12.21 46.59 -1.29
N LYS A 773 11.44 47.20 -2.20
CA LYS A 773 11.01 48.60 -2.14
C LYS A 773 9.78 48.86 -1.30
#